data_AF-A0A7K1SQ08-F1
#
_entry.id   AF-A0A7K1SQ08-F1
#
_cell.length_a   1.000
_cell.length_b   1.000
_cell.length_c   1.000
_cell.angle_alpha   90.00
_cell.angle_beta   90.00
_cell.angle_gamma   90.00
#
_symmetry.space_group_name_H-M   'P 1'
#
loop_
_entity.id
_entity.type
_entity.pdbx_description
1 polymer ?
#
loop_
_entity_poly.entity_id
_entity_poly.type
_entity_poly.pdbx_seq_one_letter_code
_entity_poly.pdbx_strand_id
1 'polypeptide(L)'
;MPRLSFSGLLTALFLWLPLYQSWAQAVLRIDSLPISGVVLDKAWKWHLGDNPDWAKPDFDDARWDTINPTQDVLALDKLPRKGIGWLRIRLHVPPKWRKQKVGMRIDQAGAIDFFLNGKLEFQNGKISPRNDIDLGNLYHFSQTIDFDADSVQVVAIRYAFSRDKLPIDRFDYAFLYLELRPTEVGEKIESQLLVGIIIEFVLFGIFLVLGLLQLLLYAVSTEQRAARSLGLFLVTQSIVHLINGSLNGSDVFFFKLFGITNVLVAIDSGYIGFIIAIAISSVYYLLGIYQYFEQPRKTLFFVAASISLLTIPTALFVDGPIGFLPQYVLAIVIPWLEILRIGFISLKQKKTGAKLFTPAHGITLVVFIGWTTTIFLPSISSFLATNVQSLFTISFLGLALTISLLLSQERAAINKLLRKQLLDLETLSRKTIAQEQEKQQILTTQNERLEQHLRTTELNQSLTDLKATQAQLIQKEKLASLGELTAGIAHEIQNPLNFVNNFSEVSTELIDELKEGPFLKLPDSEKDYAEEILGDLTSNLQKINHHGGRASSIVKGMLEHSRTESGEKRPTDLNVLADEYLKIAYHGLKAKNKDFNCELVTDFDPALEPVEVAPQEIGRVLLNLYNNAFYAVAERGARSKEQGIVYQPAVRVTTQRSESGMEIRVKDNGTGISDVVKAKIFQPFFTTKPTGEGTGLGLSLSYDIITKGHSGMLTVESTSGEGTEFSIQLPYIY
;
A
#
# COMPACT_ATOMS: atom_id res chain seq x y z
N MET A 1 101.03 4.99 42.97
CA MET A 1 99.60 5.41 43.02
C MET A 1 98.95 5.01 41.70
N PRO A 2 97.67 4.57 41.64
CA PRO A 2 96.63 4.68 42.65
C PRO A 2 96.08 3.33 43.17
N ARG A 3 95.33 3.47 44.27
CA ARG A 3 94.56 2.47 45.00
C ARG A 3 93.30 2.07 44.21
N LEU A 4 92.92 0.80 44.27
CA LEU A 4 91.56 0.34 44.01
C LEU A 4 91.00 -0.28 45.28
N SER A 5 89.78 0.15 45.61
CA SER A 5 89.15 0.11 46.91
C SER A 5 88.44 -1.21 47.22
N PHE A 6 88.27 -1.42 48.52
CA PHE A 6 87.55 -2.47 49.27
C PHE A 6 86.04 -2.60 48.93
N SER A 7 85.57 -2.08 47.79
CA SER A 7 84.16 -2.04 47.38
C SER A 7 83.75 -3.19 46.45
N GLY A 8 84.69 -4.05 46.01
CA GLY A 8 84.42 -5.19 45.12
C GLY A 8 84.04 -6.51 45.81
N LEU A 9 84.17 -6.60 47.13
CA LEU A 9 83.94 -7.85 47.88
C LEU A 9 82.61 -7.90 48.64
N LEU A 10 81.88 -6.78 48.72
CA LEU A 10 80.54 -6.71 49.33
C LEU A 10 79.40 -6.84 48.30
N THR A 11 79.69 -6.73 47.00
CA THR A 11 78.72 -6.97 45.91
C THR A 11 78.55 -8.44 45.56
N ALA A 12 79.48 -9.31 45.96
CA ALA A 12 79.39 -10.76 45.72
C ALA A 12 78.50 -11.52 46.74
N LEU A 13 78.12 -10.87 47.86
CA LEU A 13 77.25 -11.46 48.89
C LEU A 13 75.77 -11.04 48.77
N PHE A 14 75.43 -10.17 47.80
CA PHE A 14 74.05 -9.78 47.49
C PHE A 14 73.51 -10.35 46.16
N LEU A 15 74.30 -11.15 45.45
CA LEU A 15 73.91 -11.81 44.20
C LEU A 15 73.46 -13.28 44.40
N TRP A 16 73.15 -13.68 45.63
CA TRP A 16 72.61 -14.99 46.00
C TRP A 16 71.24 -14.90 46.68
N LEU A 17 70.35 -14.08 46.13
CA LEU A 17 68.92 -14.11 46.40
C LEU A 17 68.15 -13.75 45.11
N PRO A 18 68.05 -14.72 44.18
CA PRO A 18 66.73 -15.02 43.65
C PRO A 18 66.55 -16.54 43.46
N LEU A 19 66.62 -17.30 44.55
CA LEU A 19 66.16 -18.70 44.57
C LEU A 19 65.37 -18.97 45.86
N TYR A 20 64.40 -18.09 46.15
CA TYR A 20 63.29 -18.37 47.06
C TYR A 20 62.10 -17.45 46.73
N GLN A 21 61.73 -17.32 45.45
CA GLN A 21 60.29 -17.14 45.17
C GLN A 21 59.67 -18.52 45.25
N SER A 22 59.36 -18.93 46.48
CA SER A 22 58.41 -19.99 46.75
C SER A 22 57.15 -19.74 45.92
N TRP A 23 56.76 -20.74 45.12
CA TRP A 23 55.42 -21.28 44.83
C TRP A 23 54.21 -20.65 45.56
N ALA A 24 54.14 -19.33 45.68
CA ALA A 24 53.01 -18.62 46.21
C ALA A 24 52.01 -18.51 45.07
N GLN A 25 50.88 -19.18 45.24
CA GLN A 25 49.78 -19.10 44.28
C GLN A 25 49.41 -17.63 44.06
N ALA A 26 49.25 -17.22 42.80
CA ALA A 26 48.94 -15.84 42.46
C ALA A 26 47.59 -15.42 43.07
N VAL A 27 47.59 -14.35 43.88
CA VAL A 27 46.38 -13.79 44.50
C VAL A 27 46.12 -12.40 43.90
N LEU A 28 44.94 -12.20 43.33
CA LEU A 28 44.50 -10.90 42.85
C LEU A 28 44.03 -10.06 44.03
N ARG A 29 44.63 -8.88 44.24
CA ARG A 29 44.30 -8.00 45.36
C ARG A 29 43.22 -7.00 44.95
N ILE A 30 42.11 -6.95 45.69
CA ILE A 30 41.05 -5.97 45.49
C ILE A 30 41.26 -4.85 46.50
N ASP A 31 41.87 -3.73 46.12
CA ASP A 31 42.13 -2.63 47.06
C ASP A 31 40.86 -1.80 47.35
N SER A 32 39.97 -1.66 46.36
CA SER A 32 38.68 -0.98 46.48
C SER A 32 37.69 -1.47 45.42
N LEU A 33 36.40 -1.23 45.62
CA LEU A 33 35.35 -1.46 44.60
C LEU A 33 34.83 -0.08 44.16
N PRO A 34 35.41 0.53 43.12
CA PRO A 34 34.92 1.80 42.59
C PRO A 34 33.57 1.61 41.88
N ILE A 35 32.88 2.71 41.63
CA ILE A 35 31.61 2.72 40.87
C ILE A 35 31.80 2.12 39.47
N SER A 36 32.98 2.29 38.87
CA SER A 36 33.36 1.71 37.58
C SER A 36 33.56 0.20 37.61
N GLY A 37 33.50 -0.43 38.79
CA GLY A 37 33.77 -1.85 39.00
C GLY A 37 35.24 -2.25 38.92
N VAL A 38 35.51 -3.51 39.29
CA VAL A 38 36.81 -4.17 39.17
C VAL A 38 36.64 -5.39 38.29
N VAL A 39 37.24 -5.35 37.10
CA VAL A 39 37.26 -6.48 36.17
C VAL A 39 38.28 -7.50 36.65
N LEU A 40 37.89 -8.78 36.66
CA LEU A 40 38.76 -9.89 37.01
C LEU A 40 39.46 -10.43 35.76
N ASP A 41 40.46 -9.69 35.25
CA ASP A 41 41.15 -9.99 33.98
C ASP A 41 42.51 -10.70 34.16
N LYS A 42 42.95 -10.92 35.41
CA LYS A 42 44.30 -11.41 35.74
C LYS A 42 44.27 -12.51 36.79
N ALA A 43 45.39 -13.22 36.91
CA ALA A 43 45.64 -14.27 37.91
C ALA A 43 44.69 -15.49 37.84
N TRP A 44 43.93 -15.65 36.75
CA TRP A 44 43.14 -16.84 36.51
C TRP A 44 44.01 -18.04 36.17
N LYS A 45 43.66 -19.16 36.78
CA LYS A 45 44.17 -20.50 36.49
C LYS A 45 43.13 -21.28 35.70
N TRP A 46 43.59 -22.07 34.74
CA TRP A 46 42.77 -22.87 33.84
C TRP A 46 43.26 -24.30 33.77
N HIS A 47 42.33 -25.26 33.78
CA HIS A 47 42.63 -26.66 33.56
C HIS A 47 41.47 -27.36 32.84
N LEU A 48 41.78 -28.17 31.83
CA LEU A 48 40.79 -28.95 31.10
C LEU A 48 40.43 -30.23 31.86
N GLY A 49 39.15 -30.60 31.90
CA GLY A 49 38.65 -31.77 32.62
C GLY A 49 37.51 -31.40 33.55
N ASP A 50 36.96 -32.40 34.22
CA ASP A 50 35.78 -32.23 35.05
C ASP A 50 35.90 -32.99 36.37
N ASN A 51 36.45 -32.33 37.40
CA ASN A 51 36.54 -32.88 38.75
C ASN A 51 35.99 -31.87 39.78
N PRO A 52 34.86 -32.18 40.46
CA PRO A 52 34.26 -31.31 41.47
C PRO A 52 35.17 -30.97 42.66
N ASP A 53 36.18 -31.79 42.97
CA ASP A 53 37.14 -31.49 44.04
C ASP A 53 37.94 -30.21 43.76
N TRP A 54 38.04 -29.80 42.49
CA TRP A 54 38.67 -28.55 42.09
C TRP A 54 37.85 -27.31 42.46
N ALA A 55 36.68 -27.43 43.10
CA ALA A 55 36.00 -26.30 43.71
C ALA A 55 36.58 -25.94 45.09
N LYS A 56 37.25 -26.89 45.77
CA LYS A 56 37.63 -26.74 47.17
C LYS A 56 38.69 -25.62 47.38
N PRO A 57 38.61 -24.82 48.47
CA PRO A 57 39.55 -23.72 48.71
C PRO A 57 41.01 -24.14 48.85
N ASP A 58 41.24 -25.30 49.46
CA ASP A 58 42.54 -25.89 49.79
C ASP A 58 43.20 -26.65 48.63
N PHE A 59 42.51 -26.80 47.50
CA PHE A 59 43.07 -27.44 46.31
C PHE A 59 44.27 -26.65 45.75
N ASP A 60 45.36 -27.36 45.47
CA ASP A 60 46.57 -26.80 44.86
C ASP A 60 46.49 -26.75 43.34
N ASP A 61 46.30 -25.54 42.82
CA ASP A 61 46.23 -25.20 41.40
C ASP A 61 47.53 -24.57 40.87
N ALA A 62 48.66 -24.68 41.60
CA ALA A 62 49.93 -24.07 41.19
C ALA A 62 50.42 -24.56 39.81
N ARG A 63 50.09 -25.81 39.46
CA ARG A 63 50.46 -26.45 38.18
C ARG A 63 49.50 -26.14 37.02
N TRP A 64 48.39 -25.43 37.28
CA TRP A 64 47.44 -25.07 36.23
C TRP A 64 47.98 -23.95 35.35
N ASP A 65 47.58 -23.99 34.07
CA ASP A 65 47.90 -22.96 33.10
C ASP A 65 47.27 -21.63 33.50
N THR A 66 47.86 -20.52 33.09
CA THR A 66 47.24 -19.19 33.27
C THR A 66 46.44 -18.82 32.03
N ILE A 67 45.28 -18.21 32.22
CA ILE A 67 44.44 -17.69 31.15
C ILE A 67 44.02 -16.26 31.46
N ASN A 68 43.78 -15.44 30.44
CA ASN A 68 42.97 -14.24 30.61
C ASN A 68 41.58 -14.53 30.05
N PRO A 69 40.56 -14.76 30.89
CA PRO A 69 39.25 -15.15 30.41
C PRO A 69 38.47 -14.00 29.75
N THR A 70 38.92 -12.74 29.88
CA THR A 70 38.24 -11.62 29.21
C THR A 70 38.56 -11.54 27.71
N GLN A 71 39.50 -12.35 27.22
CA GLN A 71 39.78 -12.47 25.79
C GLN A 71 38.66 -13.18 25.06
N ASP A 72 38.51 -12.85 23.78
CA ASP A 72 37.58 -13.52 22.89
C ASP A 72 37.84 -15.04 22.83
N VAL A 73 36.79 -15.83 22.99
CA VAL A 73 36.82 -17.30 23.02
C VAL A 73 37.32 -17.92 21.71
N LEU A 74 37.11 -17.27 20.58
CA LEU A 74 37.60 -17.64 19.26
C LEU A 74 39.09 -17.30 19.11
N ALA A 75 39.56 -16.21 19.74
CA ALA A 75 40.97 -15.81 19.75
C ALA A 75 41.87 -16.64 20.68
N LEU A 76 41.29 -17.45 21.57
CA LEU A 76 42.02 -18.32 22.51
C LEU A 76 42.43 -19.64 21.84
N ASP A 77 43.53 -19.66 21.07
CA ASP A 77 44.03 -20.85 20.35
C ASP A 77 44.26 -22.10 21.21
N LYS A 78 44.47 -21.91 22.52
CA LYS A 78 44.73 -22.99 23.49
C LYS A 78 43.49 -23.77 23.91
N LEU A 79 42.28 -23.29 23.59
CA LEU A 79 41.03 -23.96 23.97
C LEU A 79 40.61 -24.99 22.90
N PRO A 80 40.16 -26.20 23.30
CA PRO A 80 39.60 -27.18 22.36
C PRO A 80 38.30 -26.66 21.71
N ARG A 81 37.80 -27.34 20.67
CA ARG A 81 36.52 -26.94 20.04
C ARG A 81 35.33 -27.06 21.00
N LYS A 82 35.34 -28.07 21.87
CA LYS A 82 34.30 -28.34 22.86
C LYS A 82 34.92 -29.04 24.07
N GLY A 83 34.40 -28.76 25.27
CA GLY A 83 34.81 -29.47 26.47
C GLY A 83 34.29 -28.83 27.75
N ILE A 84 34.69 -29.43 28.86
CA ILE A 84 34.51 -28.90 30.21
C ILE A 84 35.91 -28.61 30.77
N GLY A 85 36.07 -27.45 31.38
CA GLY A 85 37.27 -27.11 32.13
C GLY A 85 36.94 -26.25 33.34
N TRP A 86 37.96 -25.92 34.11
CA TRP A 86 37.81 -25.20 35.36
C TRP A 86 38.67 -23.95 35.37
N LEU A 87 38.07 -22.85 35.81
CA LEU A 87 38.70 -21.57 36.07
C LEU A 87 38.83 -21.38 37.58
N ARG A 88 39.99 -20.96 38.06
CA ARG A 88 40.21 -20.64 39.48
C ARG A 88 40.94 -19.31 39.65
N ILE A 89 40.52 -18.52 40.64
CA ILE A 89 41.21 -17.30 41.04
C ILE A 89 41.11 -17.14 42.56
N ARG A 90 42.19 -16.62 43.17
CA ARG A 90 42.20 -16.22 44.57
C ARG A 90 42.10 -14.70 44.67
N LEU A 91 41.15 -14.21 45.44
CA LEU A 91 40.87 -12.79 45.63
C LEU A 91 41.25 -12.39 47.06
N HIS A 92 42.16 -11.44 47.22
CA HIS A 92 42.41 -10.85 48.53
C HIS A 92 41.46 -9.68 48.79
N VAL A 93 40.55 -9.85 49.75
CA VAL A 93 39.49 -8.90 50.11
C VAL A 93 39.85 -8.12 51.39
N PRO A 94 39.82 -6.78 51.35
CA PRO A 94 40.19 -5.94 52.49
C PRO A 94 39.05 -5.94 53.52
N PRO A 95 39.34 -5.64 54.81
CA PRO A 95 38.37 -5.75 55.88
C PRO A 95 37.02 -5.07 55.63
N LYS A 96 37.02 -3.93 54.92
CA LYS A 96 35.81 -3.17 54.55
C LYS A 96 34.78 -3.99 53.78
N TRP A 97 35.22 -4.93 52.95
CA TRP A 97 34.36 -5.71 52.05
C TRP A 97 34.11 -7.14 52.54
N ARG A 98 34.69 -7.55 53.68
CA ARG A 98 34.44 -8.88 54.26
C ARG A 98 33.05 -8.90 54.90
N LYS A 99 32.33 -10.02 54.77
CA LYS A 99 30.91 -10.14 55.17
C LYS A 99 29.99 -9.11 54.51
N GLN A 100 30.41 -8.55 53.38
CA GLN A 100 29.58 -7.67 52.57
C GLN A 100 29.07 -8.42 51.36
N LYS A 101 27.86 -8.06 50.96
CA LYS A 101 27.27 -8.49 49.71
C LYS A 101 27.78 -7.60 48.58
N VAL A 102 28.28 -8.22 47.52
CA VAL A 102 28.88 -7.53 46.38
C VAL A 102 28.18 -7.97 45.10
N GLY A 103 27.86 -7.00 44.24
CA GLY A 103 27.31 -7.27 42.92
C GLY A 103 28.41 -7.74 41.96
N MET A 104 28.06 -8.65 41.08
CA MET A 104 28.94 -9.21 40.07
C MET A 104 28.23 -9.23 38.73
N ARG A 105 28.77 -8.52 37.75
CA ARG A 105 28.36 -8.61 36.35
C ARG A 105 29.10 -9.77 35.70
N ILE A 106 28.38 -10.58 34.93
CA ILE A 106 28.87 -11.80 34.30
C ILE A 106 28.49 -11.78 32.82
N ASP A 107 29.49 -11.90 31.95
CA ASP A 107 29.31 -12.18 30.52
C ASP A 107 30.04 -13.50 30.19
N GLN A 108 29.39 -14.42 29.48
CA GLN A 108 29.92 -15.78 29.27
C GLN A 108 29.58 -16.32 27.88
N ALA A 109 30.52 -17.08 27.30
CA ALA A 109 30.36 -17.82 26.04
C ALA A 109 30.09 -19.33 26.22
N GLY A 110 29.62 -19.73 27.41
CA GLY A 110 29.57 -21.12 27.89
C GLY A 110 28.55 -21.29 29.01
N ALA A 111 28.33 -22.52 29.48
CA ALA A 111 27.56 -22.80 30.69
C ALA A 111 28.49 -22.83 31.91
N ILE A 112 28.04 -22.28 33.06
CA ILE A 112 28.86 -22.16 34.27
C ILE A 112 28.18 -22.71 35.52
N ASP A 113 28.95 -23.40 36.35
CA ASP A 113 28.67 -23.57 37.78
C ASP A 113 29.67 -22.72 38.57
N PHE A 114 29.19 -21.73 39.31
CA PHE A 114 30.02 -20.78 40.05
C PHE A 114 30.13 -21.17 41.52
N PHE A 115 31.36 -21.35 41.99
CA PHE A 115 31.67 -21.69 43.38
C PHE A 115 32.45 -20.57 44.06
N LEU A 116 32.03 -20.22 45.27
CA LEU A 116 32.77 -19.35 46.18
C LEU A 116 33.16 -20.16 47.41
N ASN A 117 34.47 -20.22 47.69
CA ASN A 117 35.03 -20.99 48.80
C ASN A 117 34.56 -22.46 48.85
N GLY A 118 34.35 -23.08 47.67
CA GLY A 118 33.88 -24.45 47.52
C GLY A 118 32.37 -24.65 47.67
N LYS A 119 31.61 -23.60 48.00
CA LYS A 119 30.14 -23.61 47.99
C LYS A 119 29.62 -23.17 46.63
N LEU A 120 28.69 -23.93 46.07
CA LEU A 120 27.98 -23.55 44.83
C LEU A 120 27.06 -22.37 45.12
N GLU A 121 27.27 -21.23 44.46
CA GLU A 121 26.44 -20.03 44.63
C GLU A 121 25.32 -19.96 43.59
N PHE A 122 25.64 -20.21 42.32
CA PHE A 122 24.64 -20.25 41.25
C PHE A 122 25.12 -21.07 40.05
N GLN A 123 24.16 -21.39 39.17
CA GLN A 123 24.38 -22.07 37.91
C GLN A 123 23.74 -21.26 36.78
N ASN A 124 24.37 -21.23 35.61
CA ASN A 124 23.77 -20.65 34.40
C ASN A 124 24.06 -21.55 33.20
N GLY A 125 23.00 -22.06 32.57
CA GLY A 125 23.05 -23.13 31.58
C GLY A 125 22.95 -24.53 32.20
N LYS A 126 23.15 -25.57 31.38
CA LYS A 126 23.20 -26.97 31.85
C LYS A 126 24.45 -27.66 31.34
N ILE A 127 25.20 -28.22 32.27
CA ILE A 127 26.38 -29.05 32.02
C ILE A 127 25.98 -30.51 32.17
N SER A 128 25.70 -31.20 31.06
CA SER A 128 25.32 -32.62 31.07
C SER A 128 26.56 -33.55 31.03
N PRO A 129 26.57 -34.67 31.77
CA PRO A 129 27.60 -35.70 31.66
C PRO A 129 27.72 -36.30 30.25
N ARG A 130 26.67 -36.21 29.43
CA ARG A 130 26.64 -36.69 28.04
C ARG A 130 27.22 -35.70 27.03
N ASN A 131 27.90 -34.65 27.50
CA ASN A 131 28.47 -33.60 26.67
C ASN A 131 27.41 -32.78 25.90
N ASP A 132 26.14 -32.82 26.29
CA ASP A 132 25.17 -31.84 25.80
C ASP A 132 25.31 -30.56 26.65
N ILE A 133 25.54 -29.44 25.97
CA ILE A 133 25.84 -28.15 26.60
C ILE A 133 24.71 -27.22 26.25
N ASP A 134 23.86 -26.90 27.23
CA ASP A 134 22.92 -25.81 27.15
C ASP A 134 23.62 -24.56 27.69
N LEU A 135 23.92 -23.60 26.82
CA LEU A 135 24.75 -22.45 27.14
C LEU A 135 24.08 -21.48 28.15
N GLY A 136 22.79 -21.63 28.44
CA GLY A 136 22.07 -20.74 29.36
C GLY A 136 21.96 -19.32 28.81
N ASN A 137 21.92 -18.33 29.72
CA ASN A 137 21.92 -16.93 29.32
C ASN A 137 23.35 -16.48 29.00
N LEU A 138 23.64 -16.35 27.71
CA LEU A 138 24.95 -15.93 27.18
C LEU A 138 25.18 -14.42 27.28
N TYR A 139 24.15 -13.64 27.63
CA TYR A 139 24.21 -12.18 27.59
C TYR A 139 24.04 -11.58 29.00
N HIS A 140 25.00 -10.74 29.38
CA HIS A 140 25.00 -9.81 30.51
C HIS A 140 23.96 -10.06 31.60
N PHE A 141 24.34 -10.75 32.66
CA PHE A 141 23.51 -10.89 33.85
C PHE A 141 24.28 -10.51 35.11
N SER A 142 23.57 -9.99 36.10
CA SER A 142 24.15 -9.70 37.41
C SER A 142 23.78 -10.80 38.40
N GLN A 143 24.72 -11.11 39.29
CA GLN A 143 24.46 -11.88 40.49
C GLN A 143 25.05 -11.16 41.69
N THR A 144 24.58 -11.50 42.87
CA THR A 144 25.19 -11.03 44.12
C THR A 144 25.89 -12.17 44.82
N ILE A 145 27.09 -11.91 45.33
CA ILE A 145 27.87 -12.86 46.13
C ILE A 145 28.14 -12.29 47.51
N ASP A 146 28.19 -13.16 48.51
CA ASP A 146 28.50 -12.79 49.90
C ASP A 146 29.96 -13.14 50.19
N PHE A 147 30.80 -12.14 50.43
CA PHE A 147 32.19 -12.40 50.84
C PHE A 147 32.24 -12.91 52.28
N ASP A 148 33.04 -13.94 52.53
CA ASP A 148 33.23 -14.47 53.88
C ASP A 148 34.07 -13.56 54.79
N ALA A 149 34.27 -13.99 56.03
CA ALA A 149 35.12 -13.30 57.01
C ALA A 149 36.62 -13.35 56.66
N ASP A 150 37.02 -14.28 55.80
CA ASP A 150 38.42 -14.53 55.45
C ASP A 150 38.98 -13.46 54.52
N SER A 151 40.29 -13.22 54.64
CA SER A 151 41.00 -12.24 53.80
C SER A 151 41.20 -12.72 52.37
N VAL A 152 41.15 -14.03 52.13
CA VAL A 152 41.30 -14.63 50.80
C VAL A 152 40.03 -15.41 50.48
N GLN A 153 39.42 -15.07 49.36
CA GLN A 153 38.25 -15.75 48.81
C GLN A 153 38.70 -16.54 47.58
N VAL A 154 38.28 -17.79 47.45
CA VAL A 154 38.60 -18.64 46.31
C VAL A 154 37.38 -18.74 45.42
N VAL A 155 37.49 -18.23 44.20
CA VAL A 155 36.46 -18.39 43.17
C VAL A 155 36.88 -19.53 42.25
N ALA A 156 36.01 -20.53 42.10
CA ALA A 156 36.20 -21.64 41.18
C ALA A 156 34.97 -21.74 40.26
N ILE A 157 35.18 -21.93 38.97
CA ILE A 157 34.11 -21.96 37.98
C ILE A 157 34.30 -23.19 37.11
N ARG A 158 33.33 -24.09 37.16
CA ARG A 158 33.23 -25.18 36.20
C ARG A 158 32.55 -24.65 34.95
N TYR A 159 33.24 -24.73 33.83
CA TYR A 159 32.89 -24.03 32.60
C TYR A 159 32.78 -25.03 31.43
N ALA A 160 31.61 -25.11 30.81
CA ALA A 160 31.37 -25.96 29.65
C ALA A 160 31.14 -25.11 28.39
N PHE A 161 31.86 -25.42 27.31
CA PHE A 161 31.88 -24.60 26.10
C PHE A 161 31.83 -25.43 24.83
N SER A 162 31.29 -24.83 23.77
CA SER A 162 31.16 -25.43 22.45
C SER A 162 31.25 -24.33 21.39
N ARG A 163 32.40 -24.22 20.72
CA ARG A 163 32.60 -23.24 19.64
C ARG A 163 31.58 -23.41 18.51
N ASP A 164 31.18 -24.65 18.23
CA ASP A 164 30.17 -24.96 17.19
C ASP A 164 28.76 -24.44 17.52
N LYS A 165 28.49 -24.08 18.78
CA LYS A 165 27.20 -23.51 19.21
C LYS A 165 27.24 -21.97 19.29
N LEU A 166 28.40 -21.36 19.11
CA LEU A 166 28.54 -19.91 19.02
C LEU A 166 28.27 -19.49 17.56
N PRO A 167 27.42 -18.47 17.32
CA PRO A 167 27.26 -17.88 16.00
C PRO A 167 28.60 -17.30 15.51
N ILE A 168 28.75 -17.28 14.19
CA ILE A 168 29.99 -16.93 13.48
C ILE A 168 30.27 -15.41 13.56
N ASP A 169 31.54 -15.05 13.84
CA ASP A 169 32.30 -13.79 13.65
C ASP A 169 31.72 -12.40 14.02
N ARG A 170 30.47 -12.28 14.47
CA ARG A 170 29.81 -10.96 14.60
C ARG A 170 30.02 -10.19 15.90
N PHE A 171 30.34 -10.89 16.97
CA PHE A 171 30.44 -10.33 18.32
C PHE A 171 31.72 -10.81 19.00
N ASP A 172 32.39 -9.92 19.74
CA ASP A 172 33.47 -10.34 20.63
C ASP A 172 32.86 -11.12 21.81
N TYR A 173 33.15 -12.41 21.89
CA TYR A 173 32.66 -13.31 22.93
C TYR A 173 33.75 -13.52 23.97
N ALA A 174 33.80 -12.68 25.01
CA ALA A 174 34.69 -12.95 26.14
C ALA A 174 34.46 -14.37 26.66
N PHE A 175 35.53 -15.14 26.82
CA PHE A 175 35.43 -16.51 27.34
C PHE A 175 34.72 -16.50 28.70
N LEU A 176 35.11 -15.60 29.59
CA LEU A 176 34.36 -15.23 30.78
C LEU A 176 34.77 -13.82 31.20
N TYR A 177 33.80 -12.91 31.28
CA TYR A 177 33.98 -11.59 31.86
C TYR A 177 33.29 -11.55 33.22
N LEU A 178 34.07 -11.28 34.27
CA LEU A 178 33.56 -11.06 35.62
C LEU A 178 33.98 -9.69 36.11
N GLU A 179 33.01 -8.92 36.58
CA GLU A 179 33.25 -7.58 37.10
C GLU A 179 32.53 -7.38 38.43
N LEU A 180 33.30 -7.10 39.47
CA LEU A 180 32.77 -6.84 40.82
C LEU A 180 32.41 -5.36 40.98
N ARG A 181 31.22 -5.08 41.52
CA ARG A 181 30.69 -3.74 41.77
C ARG A 181 29.99 -3.66 43.12
N PRO A 182 29.92 -2.47 43.75
CA PRO A 182 29.03 -2.28 44.89
C PRO A 182 27.58 -2.64 44.53
N THR A 183 26.87 -3.31 45.44
CA THR A 183 25.51 -3.82 45.19
C THR A 183 24.55 -2.70 44.83
N GLU A 184 24.66 -1.53 45.47
CA GLU A 184 23.81 -0.37 45.19
C GLU A 184 24.00 0.17 43.76
N VAL A 185 25.21 0.04 43.22
CA VAL A 185 25.52 0.44 41.85
C VAL A 185 24.91 -0.54 40.85
N GLY A 186 24.96 -1.84 41.15
CA GLY A 186 24.32 -2.89 40.34
C GLY A 186 22.81 -2.70 40.25
N GLU A 187 22.14 -2.57 41.40
CA GLU A 187 20.69 -2.34 41.48
C GLU A 187 20.25 -1.09 40.72
N LYS A 188 21.04 -0.01 40.82
CA LYS A 188 20.75 1.23 40.09
C LYS A 188 20.85 1.04 38.57
N ILE A 189 21.85 0.30 38.08
CA ILE A 189 22.01 0.02 36.64
C ILE A 189 20.87 -0.85 36.13
N GLU A 190 20.50 -1.90 36.85
CA GLU A 190 19.34 -2.73 36.49
C GLU A 190 18.04 -1.94 36.49
N SER A 191 17.83 -1.09 37.50
CA SER A 191 16.68 -0.19 37.54
C SER A 191 16.65 0.77 36.34
N GLN A 192 17.80 1.35 35.98
CA GLN A 192 17.90 2.23 34.80
C GLN A 192 17.63 1.48 33.49
N LEU A 193 18.14 0.24 33.36
CA LEU A 193 17.88 -0.61 32.20
C LEU A 193 16.39 -0.93 32.08
N LEU A 194 15.75 -1.34 33.18
CA LEU A 194 14.32 -1.65 33.22
C LEU A 194 13.45 -0.42 32.89
N VAL A 195 13.80 0.75 33.42
CA VAL A 195 13.13 2.01 33.05
C VAL A 195 13.29 2.30 31.55
N GLY A 196 14.49 2.09 31.00
CA GLY A 196 14.75 2.24 29.56
C GLY A 196 13.89 1.31 28.71
N ILE A 197 13.80 0.03 29.08
CA ILE A 197 12.95 -0.96 28.40
C ILE A 197 11.47 -0.54 28.44
N ILE A 198 10.98 -0.12 29.61
CA ILE A 198 9.59 0.36 29.76
C ILE A 198 9.33 1.55 28.84
N ILE A 199 10.26 2.51 28.76
CA ILE A 199 10.15 3.68 27.89
C ILE A 199 10.02 3.24 26.42
N GLU A 200 10.84 2.31 25.94
CA GLU A 200 10.77 1.79 24.58
C GLU A 200 9.40 1.16 24.27
N PHE A 201 8.84 0.37 25.18
CA PHE A 201 7.50 -0.21 24.99
C PHE A 201 6.37 0.83 25.04
N VAL A 202 6.51 1.89 25.86
CA VAL A 202 5.58 3.01 25.87
C VAL A 202 5.64 3.77 24.53
N LEU A 203 6.84 4.05 24.02
CA LEU A 203 7.02 4.69 22.71
C LEU A 203 6.46 3.82 21.58
N PHE A 204 6.72 2.51 21.60
CA PHE A 204 6.09 1.56 20.67
C PHE A 204 4.57 1.72 20.65
N GLY A 205 3.92 1.69 21.82
CA GLY A 205 2.47 1.85 21.92
C GLY A 205 1.97 3.18 21.36
N ILE A 206 2.61 4.30 21.73
CA ILE A 206 2.22 5.64 21.29
C ILE A 206 2.38 5.79 19.77
N PHE A 207 3.53 5.41 19.22
CA PHE A 207 3.80 5.51 17.78
C PHE A 207 2.86 4.61 16.98
N LEU A 208 2.56 3.40 17.48
CA LEU A 208 1.63 2.49 16.84
C LEU A 208 0.21 3.06 16.81
N VAL A 209 -0.30 3.55 17.95
CA VAL A 209 -1.65 4.13 18.03
C VAL A 209 -1.76 5.37 17.15
N LEU A 210 -0.81 6.30 17.21
CA LEU A 210 -0.81 7.48 16.35
C LEU A 210 -0.69 7.10 14.88
N GLY A 211 0.19 6.17 14.52
CA GLY A 211 0.37 5.70 13.16
C GLY A 211 -0.90 5.04 12.59
N LEU A 212 -1.49 4.10 13.33
CA LEU A 212 -2.75 3.46 12.94
C LEU A 212 -3.89 4.47 12.85
N LEU A 213 -3.98 5.42 13.78
CA LEU A 213 -4.96 6.49 13.71
C LEU A 213 -4.79 7.29 12.40
N GLN A 214 -3.58 7.71 12.04
CA GLN A 214 -3.35 8.44 10.79
C GLN A 214 -3.70 7.60 9.55
N LEU A 215 -3.43 6.30 9.56
CA LEU A 215 -3.75 5.39 8.45
C LEU A 215 -5.26 5.12 8.33
N LEU A 216 -5.97 4.90 9.44
CA LEU A 216 -7.43 4.77 9.46
C LEU A 216 -8.09 6.05 8.96
N LEU A 217 -7.61 7.20 9.46
CA LEU A 217 -8.08 8.50 9.03
C LEU A 217 -7.75 8.79 7.56
N TYR A 218 -6.70 8.19 7.00
CA TYR A 218 -6.40 8.24 5.55
C TYR A 218 -7.33 7.33 4.74
N ALA A 219 -7.69 6.15 5.26
CA ALA A 219 -8.64 5.26 4.60
C ALA A 219 -10.02 5.90 4.41
N VAL A 220 -10.42 6.80 5.33
CA VAL A 220 -11.66 7.60 5.22
C VAL A 220 -11.51 8.81 4.28
N SER A 221 -10.30 9.36 4.11
CA SER A 221 -10.03 10.53 3.27
C SER A 221 -8.75 10.34 2.45
N THR A 222 -8.87 9.74 1.27
CA THR A 222 -7.72 9.34 0.42
C THR A 222 -6.96 10.50 -0.22
N GLU A 223 -7.49 11.72 -0.16
CA GLU A 223 -6.86 12.90 -0.75
C GLU A 223 -5.54 13.29 -0.05
N GLN A 224 -5.39 12.97 1.24
CA GLN A 224 -4.21 13.35 2.02
C GLN A 224 -3.07 12.33 1.87
N ARG A 225 -2.39 12.35 0.72
CA ARG A 225 -1.25 11.45 0.45
C ARG A 225 -0.15 11.52 1.51
N ALA A 226 0.08 12.70 2.12
CA ALA A 226 1.04 12.88 3.21
C ALA A 226 0.65 12.09 4.48
N ALA A 227 -0.63 11.99 4.81
CA ALA A 227 -1.12 11.25 5.98
C ALA A 227 -0.79 9.75 5.89
N ARG A 228 -0.85 9.17 4.68
CA ARG A 228 -0.42 7.79 4.46
C ARG A 228 1.05 7.59 4.78
N SER A 229 1.93 8.39 4.18
CA SER A 229 3.37 8.22 4.33
C SER A 229 3.84 8.53 5.76
N LEU A 230 3.30 9.59 6.38
CA LEU A 230 3.61 9.93 7.77
C LEU A 230 2.99 8.92 8.77
N GLY A 231 1.83 8.35 8.46
CA GLY A 231 1.28 7.22 9.22
C GLY A 231 2.16 5.97 9.13
N LEU A 232 2.66 5.63 7.93
CA LEU A 232 3.61 4.52 7.73
C LEU A 232 4.95 4.79 8.42
N PHE A 233 5.42 6.04 8.45
CA PHE A 233 6.58 6.43 9.26
C PHE A 233 6.35 6.12 10.74
N LEU A 234 5.22 6.55 11.31
CA LEU A 234 4.91 6.31 12.72
C LEU A 234 4.81 4.80 13.05
N VAL A 235 4.17 4.00 12.17
CA VAL A 235 4.10 2.53 12.35
C VAL A 235 5.48 1.88 12.22
N THR A 236 6.30 2.30 11.27
CA THR A 236 7.65 1.72 11.14
C THR A 236 8.58 2.16 12.28
N GLN A 237 8.44 3.38 12.81
CA GLN A 237 9.11 3.79 14.05
C GLN A 237 8.63 3.01 15.27
N SER A 238 7.34 2.62 15.35
CA SER A 238 6.90 1.78 16.46
C SER A 238 7.62 0.43 16.46
N ILE A 239 7.84 -0.16 15.29
CA ILE A 239 8.63 -1.39 15.14
C ILE A 239 10.08 -1.18 15.61
N VAL A 240 10.69 -0.03 15.31
CA VAL A 240 12.04 0.31 15.82
C VAL A 240 12.08 0.24 17.36
N HIS A 241 11.11 0.87 18.03
CA HIS A 241 11.01 0.87 19.49
C HIS A 241 10.70 -0.53 20.06
N LEU A 242 9.86 -1.32 19.38
CA LEU A 242 9.55 -2.70 19.76
C LEU A 242 10.81 -3.58 19.74
N ILE A 243 11.59 -3.50 18.66
CA ILE A 243 12.82 -4.26 18.50
C ILE A 243 13.86 -3.80 19.53
N ASN A 244 14.05 -2.48 19.70
CA ASN A 244 15.02 -1.94 20.65
C ASN A 244 14.67 -2.34 22.10
N GLY A 245 13.40 -2.19 22.51
CA GLY A 245 12.95 -2.63 23.84
C GLY A 245 13.13 -4.14 24.06
N SER A 246 12.96 -4.94 23.01
CA SER A 246 13.12 -6.40 23.07
C SER A 246 14.58 -6.85 23.13
N LEU A 247 15.48 -6.16 22.43
CA LEU A 247 16.92 -6.43 22.43
C LEU A 247 17.59 -6.04 23.75
N ASN A 248 17.10 -4.99 24.41
CA ASN A 248 17.62 -4.55 25.70
C ASN A 248 17.08 -5.38 26.89
N GLY A 249 16.05 -6.21 26.66
CA GLY A 249 15.48 -7.10 27.67
C GLY A 249 16.30 -8.39 27.87
N SER A 250 16.38 -8.86 29.11
CA SER A 250 17.17 -10.04 29.51
C SER A 250 16.70 -11.37 28.88
N ASP A 251 15.44 -11.45 28.44
CA ASP A 251 14.80 -12.70 28.02
C ASP A 251 14.49 -12.79 26.52
N VAL A 252 14.74 -11.71 25.77
CA VAL A 252 14.53 -11.60 24.32
C VAL A 252 13.15 -12.14 23.90
N PHE A 253 12.15 -11.90 24.74
CA PHE A 253 10.82 -12.53 24.71
C PHE A 253 10.11 -12.41 23.36
N PHE A 254 10.20 -11.23 22.74
CA PHE A 254 9.59 -10.97 21.44
C PHE A 254 10.01 -11.97 20.37
N PHE A 255 11.28 -12.37 20.33
CA PHE A 255 11.81 -13.29 19.33
C PHE A 255 11.40 -14.74 19.61
N LYS A 256 11.18 -15.09 20.88
CA LYS A 256 10.61 -16.40 21.28
C LYS A 256 9.21 -16.61 20.69
N LEU A 257 8.42 -15.53 20.50
CA LEU A 257 7.09 -15.60 19.85
C LEU A 257 7.18 -16.09 18.39
N PHE A 258 8.32 -15.86 17.72
CA PHE A 258 8.57 -16.30 16.34
C PHE A 258 9.34 -17.63 16.28
N GLY A 259 9.44 -18.36 17.40
CA GLY A 259 10.17 -19.62 17.48
C GLY A 259 11.69 -19.47 17.54
N ILE A 260 12.22 -18.26 17.67
CA ILE A 260 13.66 -18.01 17.84
C ILE A 260 13.98 -18.16 19.33
N THR A 261 14.45 -19.35 19.70
CA THR A 261 14.78 -19.70 21.09
C THR A 261 16.25 -19.44 21.43
N ASN A 262 17.12 -19.38 20.42
CA ASN A 262 18.52 -19.05 20.61
C ASN A 262 18.69 -17.54 20.76
N VAL A 263 19.16 -17.11 21.94
CA VAL A 263 19.36 -15.69 22.31
C VAL A 263 20.26 -14.96 21.32
N LEU A 264 21.31 -15.60 20.82
CA LEU A 264 22.25 -14.95 19.92
C LEU A 264 21.67 -14.78 18.51
N VAL A 265 20.92 -15.77 18.02
CA VAL A 265 20.16 -15.64 16.77
C VAL A 265 19.11 -14.54 16.91
N ALA A 266 18.49 -14.41 18.09
CA ALA A 266 17.53 -13.36 18.36
C ALA A 266 18.16 -11.96 18.39
N ILE A 267 19.36 -11.81 18.96
CA ILE A 267 20.12 -10.55 18.92
C ILE A 267 20.48 -10.18 17.48
N ASP A 268 21.02 -11.13 16.71
CA ASP A 268 21.46 -10.89 15.33
C ASP A 268 20.27 -10.53 14.41
N SER A 269 19.21 -11.34 14.46
CA SER A 269 17.97 -11.08 13.72
C SER A 269 17.30 -9.78 14.15
N GLY A 270 17.34 -9.45 15.44
CA GLY A 270 16.83 -8.19 15.97
C GLY A 270 17.62 -7.00 15.46
N TYR A 271 18.94 -7.08 15.44
CA TYR A 271 19.79 -6.02 14.89
C TYR A 271 19.51 -5.80 13.39
N ILE A 272 19.46 -6.87 12.59
CA ILE A 272 19.11 -6.77 11.17
C ILE A 272 17.72 -6.13 11.01
N GLY A 273 16.73 -6.61 11.78
CA GLY A 273 15.38 -6.07 11.80
C GLY A 273 15.33 -4.59 12.18
N PHE A 274 16.16 -4.16 13.14
CA PHE A 274 16.28 -2.78 13.59
C PHE A 274 16.79 -1.86 12.48
N ILE A 275 17.86 -2.24 11.77
CA ILE A 275 18.39 -1.46 10.64
C ILE A 275 17.37 -1.36 9.50
N ILE A 276 16.69 -2.48 9.18
CA ILE A 276 15.61 -2.49 8.17
C ILE A 276 14.49 -1.52 8.58
N ALA A 277 14.02 -1.61 9.82
CA ALA A 277 12.93 -0.78 10.32
C ALA A 277 13.29 0.72 10.26
N ILE A 278 14.51 1.09 10.67
CA ILE A 278 14.99 2.48 10.59
C ILE A 278 15.09 2.95 9.14
N ALA A 279 15.73 2.17 8.26
CA ALA A 279 15.92 2.56 6.87
C ALA A 279 14.57 2.82 6.17
N ILE A 280 13.63 1.89 6.32
CA ILE A 280 12.28 2.02 5.77
C ILE A 280 11.56 3.23 6.38
N SER A 281 11.68 3.42 7.70
CA SER A 281 11.04 4.51 8.38
C SER A 281 11.55 5.89 7.94
N SER A 282 12.87 6.04 7.78
CA SER A 282 13.48 7.26 7.24
C SER A 282 12.99 7.58 5.82
N VAL A 283 12.81 6.56 4.98
CA VAL A 283 12.24 6.73 3.62
C VAL A 283 10.78 7.20 3.69
N TYR A 284 9.95 6.61 4.54
CA TYR A 284 8.57 7.08 4.72
C TYR A 284 8.50 8.48 5.30
N TYR A 285 9.43 8.83 6.21
CA TYR A 285 9.49 10.17 6.78
C TYR A 285 9.83 11.21 5.71
N LEU A 286 10.90 10.95 4.92
CA LEU A 286 11.27 11.75 3.76
C LEU A 286 10.09 11.92 2.80
N LEU A 287 9.46 10.82 2.42
CA LEU A 287 8.33 10.80 1.49
C LEU A 287 7.17 11.64 2.01
N GLY A 288 6.83 11.50 3.29
CA GLY A 288 5.75 12.20 3.97
C GLY A 288 5.98 13.69 4.06
N ILE A 289 7.19 14.13 4.41
CA ILE A 289 7.52 15.56 4.51
C ILE A 289 7.56 16.24 3.14
N TYR A 290 8.10 15.55 2.12
CA TYR A 290 8.04 16.04 0.74
C TYR A 290 6.60 16.20 0.24
N GLN A 291 5.72 15.24 0.57
CA GLN A 291 4.30 15.32 0.22
C GLN A 291 3.57 16.42 0.98
N TYR A 292 3.77 16.53 2.29
CA TYR A 292 3.11 17.51 3.14
C TYR A 292 3.44 18.95 2.73
N PHE A 293 4.71 19.25 2.43
CA PHE A 293 5.11 20.58 1.99
C PHE A 293 5.04 20.79 0.47
N GLU A 294 4.51 19.83 -0.28
CA GLU A 294 4.37 19.86 -1.74
C GLU A 294 5.68 20.18 -2.48
N GLN A 295 6.80 19.65 -1.98
CA GLN A 295 8.10 19.89 -2.59
C GLN A 295 8.38 18.86 -3.71
N PRO A 296 8.99 19.28 -4.83
CA PRO A 296 9.35 18.37 -5.90
C PRO A 296 10.48 17.42 -5.47
N ARG A 297 10.31 16.13 -5.68
CA ARG A 297 11.32 15.10 -5.42
C ARG A 297 12.43 15.19 -6.48
N LYS A 298 13.54 15.83 -6.13
CA LYS A 298 14.71 15.99 -7.00
C LYS A 298 15.85 15.08 -6.53
N THR A 299 17.05 15.26 -7.08
CA THR A 299 18.24 14.45 -6.81
C THR A 299 18.49 14.19 -5.33
N LEU A 300 18.42 15.22 -4.48
CA LEU A 300 18.70 15.07 -3.04
C LEU A 300 17.72 14.15 -2.31
N PHE A 301 16.45 14.10 -2.74
CA PHE A 301 15.48 13.13 -2.22
C PHE A 301 15.93 11.69 -2.53
N PHE A 302 16.24 11.41 -3.79
CA PHE A 302 16.64 10.07 -4.22
C PHE A 302 17.98 9.65 -3.63
N VAL A 303 18.93 10.57 -3.50
CA VAL A 303 20.22 10.32 -2.86
C VAL A 303 20.01 9.98 -1.38
N ALA A 304 19.26 10.78 -0.63
CA ALA A 304 19.00 10.52 0.79
C ALA A 304 18.26 9.18 1.00
N ALA A 305 17.22 8.92 0.21
CA ALA A 305 16.47 7.66 0.29
C ALA A 305 17.33 6.44 -0.09
N SER A 306 18.17 6.55 -1.13
CA SER A 306 19.07 5.47 -1.55
C SER A 306 20.12 5.19 -0.48
N ILE A 307 20.71 6.24 0.12
CA ILE A 307 21.67 6.09 1.21
C ILE A 307 21.04 5.36 2.41
N SER A 308 19.80 5.71 2.77
CA SER A 308 19.09 5.00 3.83
C SER A 308 18.88 3.53 3.50
N LEU A 309 18.43 3.21 2.28
CA LEU A 309 18.19 1.81 1.87
C LEU A 309 19.48 1.00 1.70
N LEU A 310 20.59 1.63 1.32
CA LEU A 310 21.91 0.98 1.22
C LEU A 310 22.42 0.47 2.56
N THR A 311 21.87 0.92 3.69
CA THR A 311 22.23 0.36 5.01
C THR A 311 21.66 -1.04 5.27
N ILE A 312 20.62 -1.46 4.54
CA ILE A 312 20.00 -2.78 4.69
C ILE A 312 20.98 -3.91 4.31
N PRO A 313 21.58 -3.92 3.10
CA PRO A 313 22.54 -4.96 2.76
C PRO A 313 23.79 -4.90 3.63
N THR A 314 24.21 -3.72 4.11
CA THR A 314 25.40 -3.63 4.98
C THR A 314 25.15 -4.19 6.37
N ALA A 315 23.90 -4.28 6.84
CA ALA A 315 23.55 -4.99 8.08
C ALA A 315 23.93 -6.48 8.06
N LEU A 316 24.15 -7.06 6.87
CA LEU A 316 24.60 -8.44 6.70
C LEU A 316 26.12 -8.62 6.72
N PHE A 317 26.91 -7.55 6.76
CA PHE A 317 28.37 -7.63 6.59
C PHE A 317 29.16 -6.77 7.57
N VAL A 318 28.49 -5.97 8.40
CA VAL A 318 29.13 -4.98 9.26
C VAL A 318 28.90 -5.38 10.71
N ASP A 319 30.01 -5.63 11.40
CA ASP A 319 30.03 -6.26 12.71
C ASP A 319 30.62 -5.30 13.77
N GLY A 320 30.13 -5.40 15.01
CA GLY A 320 30.65 -4.66 16.17
C GLY A 320 30.31 -3.15 16.28
N PRO A 321 30.70 -2.50 17.40
CA PRO A 321 30.34 -1.11 17.72
C PRO A 321 30.78 -0.09 16.68
N ILE A 322 31.97 -0.29 16.10
CA ILE A 322 32.55 0.63 15.10
C ILE A 322 31.76 0.56 13.77
N GLY A 323 31.14 -0.59 13.48
CA GLY A 323 30.29 -0.80 12.33
C GLY A 323 28.90 -0.15 12.44
N PHE A 324 28.37 0.00 13.67
CA PHE A 324 27.05 0.58 13.90
C PHE A 324 26.98 2.08 13.62
N LEU A 325 28.01 2.85 14.01
CA LEU A 325 27.97 4.32 13.87
C LEU A 325 27.75 4.78 12.41
N PRO A 326 28.51 4.28 11.41
CA PRO A 326 28.26 4.60 10.01
C PRO A 326 26.81 4.32 9.57
N GLN A 327 26.24 3.18 9.96
CA GLN A 327 24.87 2.84 9.57
C GLN A 327 23.83 3.79 10.18
N TYR A 328 23.99 4.19 11.45
CA TYR A 328 23.10 5.18 12.07
C TYR A 328 23.19 6.54 11.36
N VAL A 329 24.41 6.97 11.01
CA VAL A 329 24.63 8.23 10.28
C VAL A 329 23.97 8.19 8.90
N LEU A 330 24.14 7.09 8.15
CA LEU A 330 23.58 6.91 6.82
C LEU A 330 22.05 6.74 6.85
N ALA A 331 21.52 5.95 7.79
CA ALA A 331 20.10 5.63 7.87
C ALA A 331 19.24 6.72 8.53
N ILE A 332 19.81 7.56 9.40
CA ILE A 332 19.05 8.57 10.17
C ILE A 332 19.58 9.98 9.91
N VAL A 333 20.86 10.26 10.18
CA VAL A 333 21.36 11.64 10.19
C VAL A 333 21.24 12.29 8.80
N ILE A 334 21.66 11.60 7.73
CA ILE A 334 21.57 12.11 6.36
C ILE A 334 20.13 12.40 5.92
N PRO A 335 19.17 11.46 5.98
CA PRO A 335 17.79 11.74 5.60
C PRO A 335 17.16 12.81 6.51
N TRP A 336 17.53 12.88 7.78
CA TRP A 336 16.99 13.89 8.70
C TRP A 336 17.54 15.29 8.43
N LEU A 337 18.80 15.42 8.00
CA LEU A 337 19.35 16.70 7.52
C LEU A 337 18.61 17.19 6.27
N GLU A 338 18.29 16.27 5.36
CA GLU A 338 17.49 16.58 4.18
C GLU A 338 16.06 17.02 4.55
N ILE A 339 15.42 16.34 5.50
CA ILE A 339 14.11 16.74 6.05
C ILE A 339 14.18 18.14 6.69
N LEU A 340 15.24 18.43 7.44
CA LEU A 340 15.44 19.75 8.04
C LEU A 340 15.62 20.83 6.98
N ARG A 341 16.37 20.54 5.90
CA ARG A 341 16.51 21.43 4.74
C ARG A 341 15.16 21.75 4.11
N ILE A 342 14.31 20.75 3.93
CA ILE A 342 12.93 20.94 3.43
C ILE A 342 12.10 21.79 4.39
N GLY A 343 12.24 21.60 5.71
CA GLY A 343 11.63 22.46 6.71
C GLY A 343 12.02 23.94 6.53
N PHE A 344 13.31 24.23 6.36
CA PHE A 344 13.80 25.59 6.11
C PHE A 344 13.32 26.20 4.79
N ILE A 345 13.28 25.40 3.71
CA ILE A 345 12.71 25.85 2.42
C ILE A 345 11.24 26.21 2.59
N SER A 346 10.48 25.38 3.31
CA SER A 346 9.04 25.56 3.55
C SER A 346 8.76 26.76 4.47
N LEU A 347 9.65 27.05 5.43
CA LEU A 347 9.62 28.28 6.22
C LEU A 347 9.78 29.53 5.34
N LYS A 348 10.76 29.53 4.43
CA LYS A 348 10.98 30.64 3.49
C LYS A 348 9.78 30.85 2.55
N GLN A 349 9.14 29.75 2.14
CA GLN A 349 7.93 29.77 1.32
C GLN A 349 6.64 30.09 2.13
N LYS A 350 6.75 30.31 3.44
CA LYS A 350 5.62 30.58 4.35
C LYS A 350 4.54 29.50 4.31
N LYS A 351 4.90 28.24 4.04
CA LYS A 351 3.96 27.11 4.07
C LYS A 351 3.44 26.90 5.50
N THR A 352 2.14 26.62 5.61
CA THR A 352 1.47 26.35 6.88
C THR A 352 2.09 25.12 7.55
N GLY A 353 2.28 25.16 8.87
CA GLY A 353 2.91 24.08 9.63
C GLY A 353 4.44 24.09 9.67
N ALA A 354 5.13 24.73 8.72
CA ALA A 354 6.61 24.78 8.71
C ALA A 354 7.21 25.44 9.96
N LYS A 355 6.50 26.42 10.53
CA LYS A 355 6.86 27.12 11.79
C LYS A 355 6.82 26.23 13.02
N LEU A 356 5.98 25.20 13.01
CA LEU A 356 5.89 24.22 14.09
C LEU A 356 6.85 23.06 13.83
N PHE A 357 6.84 22.53 12.60
CA PHE A 357 7.61 21.36 12.20
C PHE A 357 9.12 21.56 12.31
N THR A 358 9.65 22.62 11.69
CA THR A 358 11.10 22.82 11.53
C THR A 358 11.85 22.91 12.87
N PRO A 359 11.41 23.72 13.86
CA PRO A 359 12.08 23.74 15.16
C PRO A 359 11.93 22.42 15.91
N ALA A 360 10.76 21.76 15.85
CA ALA A 360 10.56 20.46 16.50
C ALA A 360 11.54 19.41 15.97
N HIS A 361 11.59 19.25 14.64
CA HIS A 361 12.52 18.31 13.99
C HIS A 361 13.99 18.69 14.24
N GLY A 362 14.32 19.98 14.22
CA GLY A 362 15.67 20.47 14.52
C GLY A 362 16.12 20.11 15.95
N ILE A 363 15.24 20.28 16.94
CA ILE A 363 15.50 19.87 18.33
C ILE A 363 15.72 18.36 18.41
N THR A 364 14.83 17.56 17.82
CA THR A 364 14.97 16.09 17.82
C THR A 364 16.27 15.64 17.17
N LEU A 365 16.69 16.26 16.05
CA LEU A 365 17.97 15.95 15.40
C LEU A 365 19.18 16.29 16.28
N VAL A 366 19.20 17.46 16.94
CA VAL A 366 20.29 17.85 17.84
C VAL A 366 20.39 16.89 19.03
N VAL A 367 19.25 16.56 19.63
CA VAL A 367 19.21 15.62 20.76
C VAL A 367 19.65 14.22 20.32
N PHE A 368 19.24 13.76 19.14
CA PHE A 368 19.67 12.48 18.58
C PHE A 368 21.18 12.43 18.30
N ILE A 369 21.77 13.52 17.79
CA ILE A 369 23.23 13.61 17.61
C ILE A 369 23.93 13.58 18.96
N GLY A 370 23.41 14.30 19.97
CA GLY A 370 23.92 14.24 21.34
C GLY A 370 23.87 12.82 21.89
N TRP A 371 22.76 12.11 21.68
CA TRP A 371 22.55 10.75 22.14
C TRP A 371 23.53 9.77 21.48
N THR A 372 23.64 9.85 20.16
CA THR A 372 24.62 9.07 19.38
C THR A 372 26.04 9.34 19.88
N THR A 373 26.38 10.59 20.14
CA THR A 373 27.69 10.98 20.70
C THR A 373 27.95 10.33 22.06
N THR A 374 26.95 10.25 22.94
CA THR A 374 27.12 9.61 24.25
C THR A 374 27.34 8.09 24.18
N ILE A 375 26.80 7.44 23.14
CA ILE A 375 26.99 5.99 22.91
C ILE A 375 28.41 5.71 22.41
N PHE A 376 28.88 6.46 21.42
CA PHE A 376 30.16 6.18 20.76
C PHE A 376 31.37 6.89 21.40
N LEU A 377 31.13 7.94 22.18
CA LEU A 377 32.16 8.70 22.89
C LEU A 377 31.78 8.89 24.37
N PRO A 378 31.68 7.81 25.16
CA PRO A 378 31.24 7.86 26.56
C PRO A 378 32.15 8.69 27.48
N SER A 379 33.38 8.97 27.05
CA SER A 379 34.37 9.80 27.77
C SER A 379 34.07 11.30 27.74
N ILE A 380 33.18 11.78 26.87
CA ILE A 380 32.97 13.23 26.67
C ILE A 380 32.27 13.89 27.85
N SER A 381 31.24 13.26 28.43
CA SER A 381 30.54 13.82 29.59
C SER A 381 29.55 12.82 30.21
N SER A 382 29.73 12.53 31.50
CA SER A 382 28.75 11.76 32.29
C SER A 382 27.41 12.50 32.45
N PHE A 383 27.44 13.83 32.44
CA PHE A 383 26.23 14.65 32.45
C PHE A 383 25.42 14.50 31.16
N LEU A 384 26.07 14.53 29.99
CA LEU A 384 25.37 14.25 28.74
C LEU A 384 24.84 12.81 28.73
N ALA A 385 25.66 11.82 29.08
CA ALA A 385 25.25 10.41 29.06
C ALA A 385 24.01 10.15 29.94
N THR A 386 23.91 10.82 31.10
CA THR A 386 22.78 10.61 32.03
C THR A 386 21.49 11.32 31.58
N ASN A 387 21.59 12.52 31.00
CA ASN A 387 20.40 13.36 30.72
C ASN A 387 19.91 13.25 29.28
N VAL A 388 20.80 12.92 28.34
CA VAL A 388 20.47 12.93 26.91
C VAL A 388 19.49 11.81 26.54
N GLN A 389 19.51 10.66 27.23
CA GLN A 389 18.51 9.61 27.04
C GLN A 389 17.07 10.10 27.31
N SER A 390 16.88 10.85 28.41
CA SER A 390 15.58 11.42 28.77
C SER A 390 15.15 12.49 27.78
N LEU A 391 16.08 13.37 27.38
CA LEU A 391 15.83 14.37 26.35
C LEU A 391 15.48 13.72 25.01
N PHE A 392 16.16 12.64 24.64
CA PHE A 392 15.94 11.88 23.42
C PHE A 392 14.49 11.38 23.37
N THR A 393 14.06 10.70 24.43
CA THR A 393 12.68 10.22 24.60
C THR A 393 11.65 11.35 24.43
N ILE A 394 11.83 12.46 25.15
CA ILE A 394 10.92 13.60 25.10
C ILE A 394 10.87 14.22 23.70
N SER A 395 12.03 14.35 23.04
CA SER A 395 12.14 14.94 21.71
C SER A 395 11.48 14.09 20.62
N PHE A 396 11.55 12.76 20.73
CA PHE A 396 10.92 11.83 19.79
C PHE A 396 9.39 11.83 19.95
N LEU A 397 8.90 11.85 21.20
CA LEU A 397 7.47 12.01 21.47
C LEU A 397 6.95 13.36 20.94
N GLY A 398 7.71 14.44 21.16
CA GLY A 398 7.41 15.76 20.61
C GLY A 398 7.32 15.76 19.09
N LEU A 399 8.18 14.99 18.40
CA LEU A 399 8.13 14.83 16.94
C LEU A 399 6.84 14.12 16.49
N ALA A 400 6.49 13.00 17.10
CA ALA A 400 5.29 12.23 16.75
C ALA A 400 4.00 13.05 16.97
N LEU A 401 3.93 13.80 18.07
CA LEU A 401 2.83 14.72 18.36
C LEU A 401 2.79 15.88 17.36
N THR A 402 3.94 16.44 17.01
CA THR A 402 4.04 17.52 16.00
C THR A 402 3.50 17.05 14.65
N ILE A 403 3.90 15.87 14.18
CA ILE A 403 3.39 15.27 12.93
C ILE A 403 1.86 15.07 12.99
N SER A 404 1.36 14.54 14.11
CA SER A 404 -0.07 14.30 14.30
C SER A 404 -0.87 15.62 14.32
N LEU A 405 -0.33 16.66 14.94
CA LEU A 405 -0.93 18.00 14.97
C LEU A 405 -0.93 18.66 13.59
N LEU A 406 0.16 18.54 12.82
CA LEU A 406 0.26 19.06 11.45
C LEU A 406 -0.84 18.48 10.55
N LEU A 407 -0.97 17.16 10.54
CA LEU A 407 -2.00 16.46 9.77
C LEU A 407 -3.43 16.84 10.23
N SER A 408 -3.64 17.00 11.54
CA SER A 408 -4.92 17.42 12.09
C SER A 408 -5.29 18.87 11.67
N GLN A 409 -4.33 19.79 11.71
CA GLN A 409 -4.55 21.18 11.26
C GLN A 409 -4.89 21.27 9.78
N GLU A 410 -4.21 20.49 8.94
CA GLU A 410 -4.49 20.41 7.50
C GLU A 410 -5.90 19.89 7.24
N ARG A 411 -6.33 18.81 7.92
CA ARG A 411 -7.70 18.29 7.87
C ARG A 411 -8.73 19.33 8.29
N ALA A 412 -8.47 20.05 9.39
CA ALA A 412 -9.37 21.08 9.88
C ALA A 412 -9.52 22.23 8.87
N ALA A 413 -8.42 22.62 8.21
CA ALA A 413 -8.44 23.64 7.17
C ALA A 413 -9.25 23.20 5.94
N ILE A 414 -9.04 21.97 5.47
CA ILE A 414 -9.80 21.37 4.35
C ILE A 414 -11.29 21.27 4.71
N ASN A 415 -11.63 20.75 5.89
CA ASN A 415 -13.02 20.66 6.33
C ASN A 415 -13.70 22.03 6.43
N LYS A 416 -12.96 23.06 6.88
CA LYS A 416 -13.46 24.44 6.91
C LYS A 416 -13.70 25.00 5.50
N LEU A 417 -12.79 24.72 4.58
CA LEU A 417 -12.93 25.12 3.17
C LEU A 417 -14.14 24.43 2.52
N LEU A 418 -14.29 23.13 2.73
CA LEU A 418 -15.40 22.34 2.21
C LEU A 418 -16.75 22.85 2.73
N ARG A 419 -16.86 23.13 4.04
CA ARG A 419 -18.08 23.74 4.63
C ARG A 419 -18.41 25.09 4.01
N LYS A 420 -17.40 25.92 3.73
CA LYS A 420 -17.61 27.20 3.06
C LYS A 420 -18.12 27.00 1.63
N GLN A 421 -17.51 26.09 0.87
CA GLN A 421 -17.94 25.77 -0.49
C GLN A 421 -19.39 25.25 -0.52
N LEU A 422 -19.79 24.42 0.45
CA LEU A 422 -21.17 23.94 0.57
C LEU A 422 -22.16 25.08 0.85
N LEU A 423 -21.83 26.02 1.73
CA LEU A 423 -22.64 27.20 2.01
C LEU A 423 -22.77 28.12 0.78
N ASP A 424 -21.68 28.33 0.05
CA ASP A 424 -21.66 29.12 -1.18
C ASP A 424 -22.54 28.45 -2.26
N LEU A 425 -22.47 27.13 -2.39
CA LEU A 425 -23.33 26.32 -3.26
C LEU A 425 -24.81 26.41 -2.89
N GLU A 426 -25.15 26.30 -1.61
CA GLU A 426 -26.53 26.43 -1.14
C GLU A 426 -27.09 27.83 -1.42
N THR A 427 -26.28 28.87 -1.19
CA THR A 427 -26.66 30.26 -1.46
C THR A 427 -26.90 30.48 -2.95
N LEU A 428 -26.00 29.96 -3.80
CA LEU A 428 -26.15 30.05 -5.25
C LEU A 428 -27.41 29.30 -5.72
N SER A 429 -27.64 28.09 -5.22
CA SER A 429 -28.83 27.29 -5.51
C SER A 429 -30.13 28.04 -5.14
N ARG A 430 -30.21 28.62 -3.94
CA ARG A 430 -31.36 29.44 -3.52
C ARG A 430 -31.58 30.64 -4.43
N LYS A 431 -30.52 31.32 -4.84
CA LYS A 431 -30.60 32.47 -5.76
C LYS A 431 -31.13 32.04 -7.13
N THR A 432 -30.64 30.93 -7.67
CA THR A 432 -31.12 30.38 -8.95
C THR A 432 -32.61 30.00 -8.87
N ILE A 433 -33.05 29.37 -7.78
CA ILE A 433 -34.47 29.03 -7.57
C ILE A 433 -35.32 30.30 -7.51
N ALA A 434 -34.88 31.33 -6.77
CA ALA A 434 -35.61 32.60 -6.68
C ALA A 434 -35.71 33.32 -8.05
N GLN A 435 -34.63 33.30 -8.84
CA GLN A 435 -34.64 33.86 -10.20
C GLN A 435 -35.60 33.11 -11.13
N GLU A 436 -35.66 31.78 -11.03
CA GLU A 436 -36.59 30.99 -11.83
C GLU A 436 -38.05 31.26 -11.41
N GLN A 437 -38.33 31.42 -10.11
CA GLN A 437 -39.65 31.81 -9.62
C GLN A 437 -40.07 33.21 -10.09
N GLU A 438 -39.16 34.19 -10.04
CA GLU A 438 -39.40 35.55 -10.54
C GLU A 438 -39.70 35.52 -12.06
N LYS A 439 -38.90 34.78 -12.82
CA LYS A 439 -39.11 34.59 -14.26
C LYS A 439 -40.46 33.93 -14.54
N GLN A 440 -40.85 32.91 -13.78
CA GLN A 440 -42.17 32.30 -13.91
C GLN A 440 -43.29 33.30 -13.62
N GLN A 441 -43.21 34.09 -12.53
CA GLN A 441 -44.22 35.11 -12.22
C GLN A 441 -44.36 36.17 -13.32
N ILE A 442 -43.24 36.62 -13.90
CA ILE A 442 -43.24 37.54 -15.04
C ILE A 442 -43.93 36.91 -16.24
N LEU A 443 -43.63 35.64 -16.55
CA LEU A 443 -44.29 34.91 -17.64
C LEU A 443 -45.79 34.76 -17.43
N THR A 444 -46.26 34.42 -16.22
CA THR A 444 -47.69 34.35 -15.91
C THR A 444 -48.37 35.71 -16.08
N THR A 445 -47.76 36.77 -15.56
CA THR A 445 -48.31 38.14 -15.67
C THR A 445 -48.36 38.61 -17.13
N GLN A 446 -47.36 38.26 -17.95
CA GLN A 446 -47.37 38.55 -19.38
C GLN A 446 -48.45 37.77 -20.11
N ASN A 447 -48.65 36.49 -19.79
CA ASN A 447 -49.73 35.67 -20.34
C ASN A 447 -51.12 36.24 -19.99
N GLU A 448 -51.35 36.65 -18.74
CA GLU A 448 -52.63 37.27 -18.32
C GLU A 448 -52.90 38.60 -19.05
N ARG A 449 -51.87 39.42 -19.29
CA ARG A 449 -51.98 40.65 -20.09
C ARG A 449 -52.24 40.39 -21.57
N LEU A 450 -51.62 39.35 -22.13
CA LEU A 450 -51.87 38.88 -23.50
C LEU A 450 -53.32 38.39 -23.65
N GLU A 451 -53.84 37.66 -22.66
CA GLU A 451 -55.24 37.22 -22.62
C GLU A 451 -56.24 38.39 -22.54
N GLN A 452 -55.92 39.46 -21.80
CA GLN A 452 -56.76 40.66 -21.74
C GLN A 452 -56.79 41.48 -23.05
N HIS A 453 -55.78 41.37 -23.91
CA HIS A 453 -55.67 42.18 -25.12
C HIS A 453 -56.38 41.62 -26.36
N LEU A 454 -56.95 40.41 -26.32
CA LEU A 454 -57.49 39.77 -27.52
C LEU A 454 -59.01 39.56 -27.46
N ARG A 455 -59.75 40.50 -28.08
CA ARG A 455 -61.09 40.28 -28.63
C ARG A 455 -60.99 40.23 -30.16
N THR A 456 -61.75 39.31 -30.77
CA THR A 456 -61.94 39.00 -32.21
C THR A 456 -60.99 37.97 -32.84
N THR A 457 -61.45 37.44 -33.98
CA THR A 457 -61.56 36.02 -34.37
C THR A 457 -60.22 35.31 -34.69
N GLU A 458 -59.11 36.04 -34.75
CA GLU A 458 -57.75 35.49 -34.85
C GLU A 458 -57.33 34.68 -33.59
N LEU A 459 -58.04 34.88 -32.47
CA LEU A 459 -57.75 34.26 -31.19
C LEU A 459 -57.93 32.74 -31.17
N ASN A 460 -58.89 32.15 -31.88
CA ASN A 460 -59.09 30.69 -31.83
C ASN A 460 -58.00 29.92 -32.57
N GLN A 461 -57.50 30.49 -33.67
CA GLN A 461 -56.38 29.92 -34.41
C GLN A 461 -55.09 30.09 -33.61
N SER A 462 -54.85 31.29 -33.08
CA SER A 462 -53.74 31.55 -32.16
C SER A 462 -53.78 30.70 -30.88
N LEU A 463 -54.95 30.43 -30.28
CA LEU A 463 -55.08 29.55 -29.11
C LEU A 463 -54.80 28.09 -29.44
N THR A 464 -55.18 27.65 -30.64
CA THR A 464 -54.91 26.29 -31.11
C THR A 464 -53.41 26.13 -31.37
N ASP A 465 -52.81 27.11 -32.02
CA ASP A 465 -51.37 27.17 -32.29
C ASP A 465 -50.57 27.33 -30.99
N LEU A 466 -51.05 28.12 -30.02
CA LEU A 466 -50.42 28.31 -28.71
C LEU A 466 -50.50 27.04 -27.88
N LYS A 467 -51.63 26.32 -27.87
CA LYS A 467 -51.75 25.02 -27.20
C LYS A 467 -50.88 23.96 -27.84
N ALA A 468 -50.80 23.94 -29.18
CA ALA A 468 -49.89 23.05 -29.91
C ALA A 468 -48.42 23.38 -29.59
N THR A 469 -48.07 24.66 -29.57
CA THR A 469 -46.73 25.16 -29.24
C THR A 469 -46.37 24.88 -27.77
N GLN A 470 -47.30 25.07 -26.84
CA GLN A 470 -47.10 24.78 -25.41
C GLN A 470 -46.95 23.27 -25.17
N ALA A 471 -47.73 22.43 -25.86
CA ALA A 471 -47.55 20.98 -25.82
C ALA A 471 -46.19 20.57 -26.41
N GLN A 472 -45.76 21.21 -27.51
CA GLN A 472 -44.42 21.03 -28.08
C GLN A 472 -43.31 21.48 -27.12
N LEU A 473 -43.47 22.61 -26.44
CA LEU A 473 -42.48 23.15 -25.50
C LEU A 473 -42.36 22.28 -24.25
N ILE A 474 -43.48 21.86 -23.67
CA ILE A 474 -43.50 20.92 -22.53
C ILE A 474 -42.88 19.58 -22.94
N GLN A 475 -43.14 19.10 -24.16
CA GLN A 475 -42.55 17.88 -24.68
C GLN A 475 -41.05 18.03 -24.96
N LYS A 476 -40.61 19.16 -25.52
CA LYS A 476 -39.18 19.49 -25.70
C LYS A 476 -38.46 19.62 -24.37
N GLU A 477 -39.06 20.25 -23.37
CA GLU A 477 -38.49 20.39 -22.03
C GLU A 477 -38.40 19.04 -21.31
N LYS A 478 -39.43 18.19 -21.43
CA LYS A 478 -39.37 16.79 -20.95
C LYS A 478 -38.29 15.99 -21.64
N LEU A 479 -38.11 16.13 -22.95
CA LEU A 479 -37.08 15.44 -23.73
C LEU A 479 -35.67 15.97 -23.43
N ALA A 480 -35.51 17.28 -23.23
CA ALA A 480 -34.24 17.90 -22.85
C ALA A 480 -33.82 17.50 -21.42
N SER A 481 -34.75 17.56 -20.46
CA SER A 481 -34.53 17.10 -19.08
C SER A 481 -34.26 15.59 -19.03
N LEU A 482 -35.01 14.80 -19.78
CA LEU A 482 -34.74 13.37 -19.95
C LEU A 482 -33.36 13.18 -20.58
N GLY A 483 -32.95 14.05 -21.50
CA GLY A 483 -31.71 13.86 -22.24
C GLY A 483 -30.44 14.12 -21.43
N GLU A 484 -30.44 15.16 -20.60
CA GLU A 484 -29.35 15.48 -19.67
C GLU A 484 -29.22 14.41 -18.58
N LEU A 485 -30.35 13.97 -18.01
CA LEU A 485 -30.40 12.89 -17.02
C LEU A 485 -29.97 11.54 -17.63
N THR A 486 -30.44 11.24 -18.83
CA THR A 486 -30.10 10.00 -19.55
C THR A 486 -28.61 9.95 -19.87
N ALA A 487 -27.97 11.07 -20.21
CA ALA A 487 -26.54 11.08 -20.51
C ALA A 487 -25.68 10.76 -19.27
N GLY A 488 -25.99 11.34 -18.12
CA GLY A 488 -25.32 11.05 -16.85
C GLY A 488 -25.55 9.61 -16.38
N ILE A 489 -26.82 9.18 -16.34
CA ILE A 489 -27.18 7.81 -15.94
C ILE A 489 -26.58 6.78 -16.89
N ALA A 490 -26.60 7.04 -18.19
CA ALA A 490 -26.05 6.11 -19.16
C ALA A 490 -24.54 5.93 -18.98
N HIS A 491 -23.79 7.01 -18.75
CA HIS A 491 -22.36 6.92 -18.47
C HIS A 491 -22.09 6.15 -17.16
N GLU A 492 -22.90 6.37 -16.12
CA GLU A 492 -22.78 5.68 -14.84
C GLU A 492 -23.21 4.21 -14.87
N ILE A 493 -24.13 3.81 -15.76
CA ILE A 493 -24.55 2.41 -15.95
C ILE A 493 -23.60 1.69 -16.92
N GLN A 494 -23.07 2.37 -17.94
CA GLN A 494 -22.18 1.76 -18.92
C GLN A 494 -20.86 1.30 -18.28
N ASN A 495 -20.34 2.05 -17.31
CA ASN A 495 -19.12 1.70 -16.58
C ASN A 495 -19.20 0.34 -15.85
N PRO A 496 -20.18 0.07 -14.95
CA PRO A 496 -20.32 -1.23 -14.31
C PRO A 496 -20.62 -2.35 -15.32
N LEU A 497 -21.39 -2.09 -16.38
CA LEU A 497 -21.66 -3.10 -17.41
C LEU A 497 -20.40 -3.50 -18.19
N ASN A 498 -19.51 -2.56 -18.49
CA ASN A 498 -18.22 -2.86 -19.11
C ASN A 498 -17.38 -3.75 -18.19
N PHE A 499 -17.34 -3.47 -16.88
CA PHE A 499 -16.64 -4.33 -15.92
C PHE A 499 -17.24 -5.73 -15.86
N VAL A 500 -18.57 -5.86 -15.78
CA VAL A 500 -19.26 -7.15 -15.74
C VAL A 500 -18.96 -7.98 -17.00
N ASN A 501 -19.02 -7.37 -18.19
CA ASN A 501 -18.72 -8.06 -19.44
C ASN A 501 -17.25 -8.50 -19.52
N ASN A 502 -16.31 -7.58 -19.24
CA ASN A 502 -14.88 -7.86 -19.31
C ASN A 502 -14.47 -8.94 -18.30
N PHE A 503 -14.97 -8.88 -17.05
CA PHE A 503 -14.67 -9.91 -16.06
C PHE A 503 -15.28 -11.27 -16.43
N SER A 504 -16.44 -11.29 -17.08
CA SER A 504 -17.05 -12.53 -17.55
C SER A 504 -16.22 -13.17 -18.67
N GLU A 505 -15.69 -12.36 -19.58
CA GLU A 505 -14.81 -12.80 -20.67
C GLU A 505 -13.48 -13.32 -20.13
N VAL A 506 -12.77 -12.54 -19.30
CA VAL A 506 -11.50 -12.96 -18.67
C VAL A 506 -11.69 -14.21 -17.81
N SER A 507 -12.80 -14.33 -17.08
CA SER A 507 -13.07 -15.54 -16.29
C SER A 507 -13.31 -16.77 -17.16
N THR A 508 -13.83 -16.58 -18.38
CA THR A 508 -13.96 -17.67 -19.35
C THR A 508 -12.58 -18.10 -19.86
N GLU A 509 -11.70 -17.15 -20.19
CA GLU A 509 -10.31 -17.44 -20.57
C GLU A 509 -9.54 -18.16 -19.46
N LEU A 510 -9.71 -17.76 -18.19
CA LEU A 510 -9.08 -18.44 -17.05
C LEU A 510 -9.59 -19.87 -16.85
N ILE A 511 -10.87 -20.13 -17.16
CA ILE A 511 -11.42 -21.50 -17.15
C ILE A 511 -10.79 -22.33 -18.27
N ASP A 512 -10.57 -21.74 -19.45
CA ASP A 512 -9.90 -22.41 -20.56
C ASP A 512 -8.43 -22.73 -20.22
N GLU A 513 -7.68 -21.78 -19.63
CA GLU A 513 -6.32 -22.03 -19.11
C GLU A 513 -6.31 -23.12 -18.03
N LEU A 514 -7.33 -23.14 -17.16
CA LEU A 514 -7.46 -24.18 -16.14
C LEU A 514 -7.63 -25.56 -16.78
N LYS A 515 -8.45 -25.66 -17.84
CA LYS A 515 -8.68 -26.90 -18.62
C LYS A 515 -7.40 -27.36 -19.33
N GLU A 516 -6.59 -26.44 -19.83
CA GLU A 516 -5.35 -26.75 -20.56
C GLU A 516 -4.16 -27.14 -19.66
N GLY A 517 -4.20 -26.82 -18.36
CA GLY A 517 -3.08 -27.08 -17.45
C GLY A 517 -3.47 -27.86 -16.19
N PRO A 518 -3.87 -27.19 -15.09
CA PRO A 518 -4.15 -27.83 -13.81
C PRO A 518 -5.18 -28.95 -13.85
N PHE A 519 -6.22 -28.84 -14.69
CA PHE A 519 -7.26 -29.85 -14.86
C PHE A 519 -6.69 -31.20 -15.34
N LEU A 520 -5.72 -31.18 -16.25
CA LEU A 520 -5.08 -32.41 -16.77
C LEU A 520 -4.33 -33.20 -15.70
N LYS A 521 -3.96 -32.55 -14.58
CA LYS A 521 -3.23 -33.15 -13.46
C LYS A 521 -4.13 -33.74 -12.37
N LEU A 522 -5.46 -33.57 -12.46
CA LEU A 522 -6.40 -34.16 -11.52
C LEU A 522 -6.47 -35.69 -11.66
N PRO A 523 -6.79 -36.43 -10.59
CA PRO A 523 -7.13 -37.86 -10.69
C PRO A 523 -8.38 -38.07 -11.57
N ASP A 524 -8.42 -39.16 -12.34
CA ASP A 524 -9.56 -39.42 -13.25
C ASP A 524 -10.91 -39.51 -12.52
N SER A 525 -10.93 -39.92 -11.25
CA SER A 525 -12.14 -39.96 -10.42
C SER A 525 -12.74 -38.59 -10.10
N GLU A 526 -11.98 -37.50 -10.26
CA GLU A 526 -12.43 -36.13 -9.97
C GLU A 526 -12.64 -35.30 -11.25
N LYS A 527 -12.15 -35.77 -12.40
CA LYS A 527 -12.24 -35.03 -13.67
C LYS A 527 -13.66 -34.83 -14.14
N ASP A 528 -14.50 -35.86 -14.10
CA ASP A 528 -15.89 -35.78 -14.57
C ASP A 528 -16.68 -34.70 -13.80
N TYR A 529 -16.52 -34.67 -12.48
CA TYR A 529 -17.18 -33.68 -11.61
C TYR A 529 -16.62 -32.26 -11.83
N ALA A 530 -15.30 -32.13 -11.97
CA ALA A 530 -14.67 -30.85 -12.27
C ALA A 530 -15.07 -30.33 -13.65
N GLU A 531 -15.20 -31.19 -14.66
CA GLU A 531 -15.60 -30.82 -16.01
C GLU A 531 -17.04 -30.30 -16.06
N GLU A 532 -17.96 -30.94 -15.33
CA GLU A 532 -19.34 -30.49 -15.16
C GLU A 532 -19.40 -29.07 -14.56
N ILE A 533 -18.67 -28.83 -13.46
CA ILE A 533 -18.63 -27.51 -12.79
C ILE A 533 -18.02 -26.45 -13.72
N LEU A 534 -16.93 -26.76 -14.40
CA LEU A 534 -16.28 -25.80 -15.31
C LEU A 534 -17.18 -25.50 -16.52
N GLY A 535 -17.91 -26.50 -17.03
CA GLY A 535 -18.92 -26.31 -18.06
C GLY A 535 -20.05 -25.38 -17.62
N ASP A 536 -20.58 -25.59 -16.41
CA ASP A 536 -21.62 -24.75 -15.81
C ASP A 536 -21.14 -23.31 -15.58
N LEU A 537 -19.91 -23.13 -15.10
CA LEU A 537 -19.30 -21.81 -14.93
C LEU A 537 -19.14 -21.09 -16.28
N THR A 538 -18.61 -21.76 -17.30
CA THR A 538 -18.50 -21.19 -18.65
C THR A 538 -19.88 -20.74 -19.18
N SER A 539 -20.89 -21.60 -19.08
CA SER A 539 -22.26 -21.29 -19.50
C SER A 539 -22.86 -20.08 -18.75
N ASN A 540 -22.63 -20.00 -17.43
CA ASN A 540 -23.08 -18.86 -16.62
C ASN A 540 -22.39 -17.55 -17.02
N LEU A 541 -21.06 -17.58 -17.22
CA LEU A 541 -20.29 -16.40 -17.63
C LEU A 541 -20.70 -15.91 -19.02
N GLN A 542 -20.95 -16.82 -19.97
CA GLN A 542 -21.46 -16.48 -21.29
C GLN A 542 -22.85 -15.81 -21.22
N LYS A 543 -23.75 -16.31 -20.35
CA LYS A 543 -25.06 -15.66 -20.11
C LYS A 543 -24.92 -14.27 -19.50
N ILE A 544 -24.00 -14.10 -18.54
CA ILE A 544 -23.73 -12.78 -17.92
C ILE A 544 -23.23 -11.80 -18.98
N ASN A 545 -22.26 -12.20 -19.81
CA ASN A 545 -21.74 -11.37 -20.88
C ASN A 545 -22.82 -11.00 -21.91
N HIS A 546 -23.65 -11.97 -22.32
CA HIS A 546 -24.76 -11.73 -23.24
C HIS A 546 -25.79 -10.72 -22.68
N HIS A 547 -26.20 -10.88 -21.42
CA HIS A 547 -27.16 -9.96 -20.79
C HIS A 547 -26.55 -8.59 -20.49
N GLY A 548 -25.29 -8.53 -20.10
CA GLY A 548 -24.57 -7.27 -19.89
C GLY A 548 -24.37 -6.50 -21.20
N GLY A 549 -24.05 -7.20 -22.30
CA GLY A 549 -24.00 -6.64 -23.65
C GLY A 549 -25.35 -6.04 -24.09
N ARG A 550 -26.46 -6.75 -23.82
CA ARG A 550 -27.81 -6.22 -24.06
C ARG A 550 -28.06 -4.93 -23.27
N ALA A 551 -27.76 -4.93 -21.98
CA ALA A 551 -27.95 -3.73 -21.16
C ALA A 551 -27.15 -2.54 -21.70
N SER A 552 -25.89 -2.77 -22.13
CA SER A 552 -25.06 -1.74 -22.77
C SER A 552 -25.69 -1.22 -24.07
N SER A 553 -26.27 -2.10 -24.89
CA SER A 553 -26.96 -1.68 -26.12
C SER A 553 -28.19 -0.82 -25.85
N ILE A 554 -28.97 -1.14 -24.81
CA ILE A 554 -30.16 -0.37 -24.41
C ILE A 554 -29.74 1.02 -23.92
N VAL A 555 -28.74 1.08 -23.06
CA VAL A 555 -28.19 2.33 -22.52
C VAL A 555 -27.65 3.22 -23.63
N LYS A 556 -26.95 2.63 -24.61
CA LYS A 556 -26.48 3.34 -25.80
C LYS A 556 -27.64 3.86 -26.66
N GLY A 557 -28.68 3.05 -26.86
CA GLY A 557 -29.88 3.48 -27.57
C GLY A 557 -30.63 4.62 -26.87
N MET A 558 -30.65 4.62 -25.53
CA MET A 558 -31.20 5.72 -24.73
C MET A 558 -30.38 7.00 -24.90
N LEU A 559 -29.04 6.91 -24.89
CA LEU A 559 -28.12 8.03 -25.19
C LEU A 559 -28.32 8.62 -26.59
N GLU A 560 -28.56 7.76 -27.57
CA GLU A 560 -28.84 8.20 -28.95
C GLU A 560 -30.21 8.90 -29.03
N HIS A 561 -31.20 8.45 -28.27
CA HIS A 561 -32.51 9.09 -28.19
C HIS A 561 -32.49 10.42 -27.41
N SER A 562 -31.62 10.56 -26.41
CA SER A 562 -31.48 11.79 -25.63
C SER A 562 -30.78 12.92 -26.37
N ARG A 563 -29.84 12.60 -27.27
CA ARG A 563 -29.13 13.58 -28.11
C ARG A 563 -30.08 14.15 -29.17
N THR A 564 -30.85 15.13 -28.74
CA THR A 564 -31.69 16.00 -29.57
C THR A 564 -30.93 17.30 -29.87
N GLU A 565 -29.68 17.20 -30.35
CA GLU A 565 -29.10 18.33 -31.06
C GLU A 565 -29.79 18.35 -32.42
N SER A 566 -30.82 19.19 -32.56
CA SER A 566 -31.44 19.42 -33.87
C SER A 566 -30.36 19.93 -34.80
N GLY A 567 -29.99 19.11 -35.80
CA GLY A 567 -29.07 19.56 -36.84
C GLY A 567 -29.63 20.80 -37.52
N GLU A 568 -28.74 21.71 -37.94
CA GLU A 568 -29.15 22.86 -38.74
C GLU A 568 -29.77 22.36 -40.06
N LYS A 569 -30.99 22.82 -40.36
CA LYS A 569 -31.63 22.52 -41.64
C LYS A 569 -30.87 23.27 -42.72
N ARG A 570 -30.54 22.55 -43.79
CA ARG A 570 -29.87 23.12 -44.96
C ARG A 570 -30.36 22.43 -46.23
N PRO A 571 -30.25 23.07 -47.40
CA PRO A 571 -30.59 22.45 -48.67
C PRO A 571 -29.70 21.23 -48.86
N THR A 572 -30.30 20.04 -48.95
CA THR A 572 -29.59 18.77 -49.03
C THR A 572 -30.08 17.95 -50.21
N ASP A 573 -29.14 17.42 -50.98
CA ASP A 573 -29.42 16.43 -52.02
C ASP A 573 -29.72 15.08 -51.37
N LEU A 574 -30.99 14.67 -51.41
CA LEU A 574 -31.46 13.45 -50.77
C LEU A 574 -31.12 12.17 -51.55
N ASN A 575 -30.83 12.26 -52.85
CA ASN A 575 -30.34 11.12 -53.62
C ASN A 575 -28.93 10.75 -53.16
N VAL A 576 -28.05 11.74 -53.05
CA VAL A 576 -26.67 11.56 -52.56
C VAL A 576 -26.69 11.00 -51.13
N LEU A 577 -27.52 11.59 -50.26
CA LEU A 577 -27.63 11.14 -48.87
C LEU A 577 -28.17 9.71 -48.76
N ALA A 578 -29.22 9.36 -49.53
CA ALA A 578 -29.80 8.02 -49.54
C ALA A 578 -28.80 6.96 -49.99
N ASP A 579 -28.05 7.24 -51.06
CA ASP A 579 -27.02 6.34 -51.59
C ASP A 579 -25.83 6.15 -50.63
N GLU A 580 -25.33 7.23 -50.05
CA GLU A 580 -24.20 7.20 -49.10
C GLU A 580 -24.53 6.31 -47.89
N TYR A 581 -25.68 6.56 -47.25
CA TYR A 581 -26.09 5.81 -46.07
C TYR A 581 -26.46 4.34 -46.39
N LEU A 582 -26.95 4.06 -47.61
CA LEU A 582 -27.21 2.69 -48.06
C LEU A 582 -25.91 1.88 -48.14
N LYS A 583 -24.87 2.47 -48.73
CA LYS A 583 -23.53 1.86 -48.82
C LYS A 583 -22.90 1.67 -47.45
N ILE A 584 -23.00 2.67 -46.57
CA ILE A 584 -22.48 2.58 -45.20
C ILE A 584 -23.13 1.41 -44.44
N ALA A 585 -24.47 1.31 -44.48
CA ALA A 585 -25.19 0.23 -43.81
C ALA A 585 -24.82 -1.15 -44.38
N TYR A 586 -24.72 -1.27 -45.72
CA TYR A 586 -24.33 -2.53 -46.37
C TYR A 586 -22.93 -2.99 -45.98
N HIS A 587 -21.93 -2.09 -46.05
CA HIS A 587 -20.55 -2.40 -45.66
C HIS A 587 -20.43 -2.71 -44.17
N GLY A 588 -21.19 -2.02 -43.33
CA GLY A 588 -21.25 -2.28 -41.89
C GLY A 588 -21.70 -3.70 -41.57
N LEU A 589 -22.73 -4.21 -42.26
CA LEU A 589 -23.19 -5.59 -42.08
C LEU A 589 -22.19 -6.61 -42.67
N LYS A 590 -21.64 -6.34 -43.85
CA LYS A 590 -20.66 -7.22 -44.51
C LYS A 590 -19.35 -7.38 -43.72
N ALA A 591 -18.95 -6.36 -42.97
CA ALA A 591 -17.81 -6.43 -42.06
C ALA A 591 -18.05 -7.40 -40.88
N LYS A 592 -19.29 -7.51 -40.40
CA LYS A 592 -19.69 -8.45 -39.34
C LYS A 592 -19.94 -9.86 -39.86
N ASN A 593 -20.49 -9.97 -41.06
CA ASN A 593 -20.77 -11.24 -41.72
C ASN A 593 -20.22 -11.21 -43.15
N LYS A 594 -19.02 -11.80 -43.34
CA LYS A 594 -18.32 -11.80 -44.64
C LYS A 594 -19.09 -12.51 -45.75
N ASP A 595 -19.98 -13.44 -45.39
CA ASP A 595 -20.77 -14.25 -46.33
C ASP A 595 -22.09 -13.57 -46.72
N PHE A 596 -22.41 -12.42 -46.13
CA PHE A 596 -23.60 -11.66 -46.48
C PHE A 596 -23.41 -10.93 -47.82
N ASN A 597 -24.32 -11.21 -48.76
CA ASN A 597 -24.45 -10.49 -50.02
C ASN A 597 -25.92 -10.16 -50.25
N CYS A 598 -26.18 -8.92 -50.69
CA CYS A 598 -27.50 -8.41 -51.00
C CYS A 598 -27.40 -7.53 -52.24
N GLU A 599 -28.36 -7.69 -53.16
CA GLU A 599 -28.50 -6.82 -54.32
C GLU A 599 -29.06 -5.46 -53.87
N LEU A 600 -28.32 -4.39 -54.19
CA LEU A 600 -28.73 -3.02 -53.91
C LEU A 600 -29.31 -2.43 -55.19
N VAL A 601 -30.61 -2.14 -55.20
CA VAL A 601 -31.31 -1.56 -56.35
C VAL A 601 -31.66 -0.12 -56.04
N THR A 602 -31.10 0.84 -56.77
CA THR A 602 -31.37 2.28 -56.57
C THR A 602 -32.10 2.85 -57.78
N ASP A 603 -33.19 3.56 -57.56
CA ASP A 603 -33.96 4.27 -58.59
C ASP A 603 -34.24 5.69 -58.09
N PHE A 604 -33.31 6.60 -58.40
CA PHE A 604 -33.34 7.98 -57.92
C PHE A 604 -33.82 8.93 -59.00
N ASP A 605 -34.81 9.76 -58.69
CA ASP A 605 -35.27 10.81 -59.60
C ASP A 605 -34.19 11.90 -59.74
N PRO A 606 -33.56 12.06 -60.93
CA PRO A 606 -32.49 13.02 -61.13
C PRO A 606 -32.99 14.48 -61.15
N ALA A 607 -34.30 14.70 -61.30
CA ALA A 607 -34.92 16.03 -61.29
C ALA A 607 -35.33 16.49 -59.87
N LEU A 608 -34.98 15.71 -58.84
CA LEU A 608 -35.33 16.02 -57.47
C LEU A 608 -34.53 17.22 -56.95
N GLU A 609 -35.26 18.29 -56.60
CA GLU A 609 -34.65 19.50 -56.03
C GLU A 609 -34.17 19.28 -54.59
N PRO A 610 -33.08 19.94 -54.14
CA PRO A 610 -32.63 19.88 -52.75
C PRO A 610 -33.71 20.30 -51.77
N VAL A 611 -33.80 19.60 -50.63
CA VAL A 611 -34.81 19.86 -49.59
C VAL A 611 -34.13 20.38 -48.33
N GLU A 612 -34.78 21.35 -47.68
CA GLU A 612 -34.38 21.89 -46.37
C GLU A 612 -34.59 20.86 -45.25
N VAL A 613 -33.54 20.10 -44.94
CA VAL A 613 -33.54 19.06 -43.92
C VAL A 613 -32.29 19.15 -43.06
N ALA A 614 -32.30 18.52 -41.89
CA ALA A 614 -31.09 18.27 -41.12
C ALA A 614 -30.44 16.97 -41.62
N PRO A 615 -29.35 17.01 -42.40
CA PRO A 615 -28.80 15.83 -43.08
C PRO A 615 -28.39 14.72 -42.09
N GLN A 616 -27.89 15.09 -40.92
CA GLN A 616 -27.48 14.14 -39.89
C GLN A 616 -28.69 13.39 -39.30
N GLU A 617 -29.82 14.07 -39.12
CA GLU A 617 -31.04 13.43 -38.61
C GLU A 617 -31.66 12.51 -39.65
N ILE A 618 -31.77 12.96 -40.92
CA ILE A 618 -32.25 12.12 -42.02
C ILE A 618 -31.31 10.94 -42.25
N GLY A 619 -30.00 11.16 -42.20
CA GLY A 619 -29.00 10.09 -42.27
C GLY A 619 -29.20 9.00 -41.20
N ARG A 620 -29.51 9.39 -39.96
CA ARG A 620 -29.86 8.44 -38.88
C ARG A 620 -31.13 7.64 -39.19
N VAL A 621 -32.16 8.29 -39.75
CA VAL A 621 -33.39 7.62 -40.18
C VAL A 621 -33.07 6.56 -41.23
N LEU A 622 -32.36 6.95 -42.28
CA LEU A 622 -31.97 6.10 -43.40
C LEU A 622 -31.14 4.91 -42.92
N LEU A 623 -30.11 5.16 -42.11
CA LEU A 623 -29.26 4.10 -41.53
C LEU A 623 -30.09 3.08 -40.74
N ASN A 624 -31.05 3.54 -39.93
CA ASN A 624 -31.93 2.67 -39.16
C ASN A 624 -32.83 1.80 -40.07
N LEU A 625 -33.43 2.40 -41.10
CA LEU A 625 -34.27 1.66 -42.05
C LEU A 625 -33.45 0.64 -42.85
N TYR A 626 -32.27 1.02 -43.35
CA TYR A 626 -31.39 0.12 -44.09
C TYR A 626 -30.89 -1.03 -43.23
N ASN A 627 -30.48 -0.78 -41.99
CA ASN A 627 -30.08 -1.84 -41.07
C ASN A 627 -31.22 -2.82 -40.77
N ASN A 628 -32.47 -2.33 -40.69
CA ASN A 628 -33.64 -3.19 -40.51
C ASN A 628 -33.94 -4.02 -41.76
N ALA A 629 -33.87 -3.40 -42.95
CA ALA A 629 -34.01 -4.08 -44.24
C ALA A 629 -32.95 -5.19 -44.40
N PHE A 630 -31.68 -4.87 -44.15
CA PHE A 630 -30.59 -5.84 -44.27
C PHE A 630 -30.69 -6.98 -43.25
N TYR A 631 -31.13 -6.69 -42.02
CA TYR A 631 -31.42 -7.73 -41.04
C TYR A 631 -32.53 -8.67 -41.53
N ALA A 632 -33.65 -8.13 -42.03
CA ALA A 632 -34.79 -8.92 -42.49
C ALA A 632 -34.44 -9.82 -43.69
N VAL A 633 -33.64 -9.33 -44.64
CA VAL A 633 -33.20 -10.14 -45.80
C VAL A 633 -32.13 -11.16 -45.40
N ALA A 634 -31.27 -10.85 -44.44
CA ALA A 634 -30.28 -11.80 -43.90
C ALA A 634 -30.99 -12.96 -43.17
N GLU A 635 -31.97 -12.65 -42.33
CA GLU A 635 -32.77 -13.63 -41.60
C GLU A 635 -33.54 -14.55 -42.55
N ARG A 636 -34.20 -13.98 -43.57
CA ARG A 636 -34.87 -14.78 -44.61
C ARG A 636 -33.87 -15.63 -45.40
N GLY A 637 -32.67 -15.10 -45.68
CA GLY A 637 -31.62 -15.82 -46.37
C GLY A 637 -31.13 -17.05 -45.59
N ALA A 638 -30.94 -16.91 -44.28
CA ALA A 638 -30.58 -18.04 -43.40
C ALA A 638 -31.68 -19.13 -43.42
N ARG A 639 -32.94 -18.73 -43.22
CA ARG A 639 -34.09 -19.66 -43.25
C ARG A 639 -34.25 -20.34 -44.61
N SER A 640 -34.05 -19.61 -45.71
CA SER A 640 -34.16 -20.15 -47.07
C SER A 640 -33.05 -21.17 -47.37
N LYS A 641 -31.82 -20.94 -46.88
CA LYS A 641 -30.72 -21.91 -46.98
C LYS A 641 -31.03 -23.20 -46.21
N GLU A 642 -31.55 -23.10 -44.99
CA GLU A 642 -31.98 -24.26 -44.19
C GLU A 642 -33.09 -25.08 -44.88
N GLN A 643 -33.97 -24.39 -45.61
CA GLN A 643 -35.11 -24.98 -46.32
C GLN A 643 -34.79 -25.41 -47.77
N GLY A 644 -33.56 -25.17 -48.26
CA GLY A 644 -33.17 -25.46 -49.65
C GLY A 644 -33.85 -24.58 -50.71
N ILE A 645 -34.39 -23.43 -50.32
CA ILE A 645 -35.09 -22.49 -51.22
C ILE A 645 -34.09 -21.51 -51.82
N VAL A 646 -34.11 -21.36 -53.15
CA VAL A 646 -33.32 -20.33 -53.85
C VAL A 646 -33.91 -18.96 -53.54
N TYR A 647 -33.16 -18.14 -52.80
CA TYR A 647 -33.54 -16.79 -52.42
C TYR A 647 -32.39 -15.82 -52.69
N GLN A 648 -32.68 -14.72 -53.37
CA GLN A 648 -31.74 -13.64 -53.62
C GLN A 648 -32.13 -12.42 -52.77
N PRO A 649 -31.34 -12.09 -51.72
CA PRO A 649 -31.59 -10.91 -50.90
C PRO A 649 -31.51 -9.63 -51.72
N ALA A 650 -32.53 -8.77 -51.67
CA ALA A 650 -32.57 -7.50 -52.38
C ALA A 650 -33.16 -6.39 -51.52
N VAL A 651 -32.51 -5.22 -51.54
CA VAL A 651 -33.03 -3.98 -50.95
C VAL A 651 -33.09 -2.93 -52.05
N ARG A 652 -34.28 -2.36 -52.25
CA ARG A 652 -34.55 -1.30 -53.22
C ARG A 652 -34.75 0.03 -52.53
N VAL A 653 -34.08 1.07 -52.99
CA VAL A 653 -34.28 2.44 -52.54
C VAL A 653 -34.71 3.30 -53.71
N THR A 654 -35.83 4.00 -53.57
CA THR A 654 -36.33 4.91 -54.61
C THR A 654 -36.55 6.30 -54.06
N THR A 655 -36.31 7.32 -54.87
CA THR A 655 -36.68 8.71 -54.55
C THR A 655 -37.54 9.27 -55.67
N GLN A 656 -38.59 10.01 -55.31
CA GLN A 656 -39.49 10.62 -56.29
C GLN A 656 -40.13 11.88 -55.73
N ARG A 657 -40.59 12.75 -56.63
CA ARG A 657 -41.44 13.89 -56.27
C ARG A 657 -42.85 13.42 -55.90
N SER A 658 -43.44 14.04 -54.88
CA SER A 658 -44.82 13.83 -54.45
C SER A 658 -45.62 15.14 -54.56
N GLU A 659 -46.96 15.08 -54.53
CA GLU A 659 -47.82 16.27 -54.60
C GLU A 659 -47.58 17.27 -53.45
N SER A 660 -47.15 16.77 -52.29
CA SER A 660 -46.92 17.57 -51.07
C SER A 660 -45.45 17.79 -50.72
N GLY A 661 -44.51 17.37 -51.58
CA GLY A 661 -43.09 17.37 -51.25
C GLY A 661 -42.29 16.36 -52.05
N MET A 662 -41.48 15.56 -51.35
CA MET A 662 -40.78 14.43 -51.91
C MET A 662 -40.95 13.16 -51.09
N GLU A 663 -40.62 12.02 -51.69
CA GLU A 663 -40.76 10.71 -51.07
C GLU A 663 -39.49 9.87 -51.26
N ILE A 664 -39.04 9.21 -50.19
CA ILE A 664 -38.01 8.16 -50.21
C ILE A 664 -38.68 6.85 -49.81
N ARG A 665 -38.55 5.81 -50.64
CA ARG A 665 -39.03 4.46 -50.31
C ARG A 665 -37.87 3.50 -50.11
N VAL A 666 -37.94 2.71 -49.05
CA VAL A 666 -36.97 1.66 -48.73
C VAL A 666 -37.73 0.34 -48.68
N LYS A 667 -37.54 -0.49 -49.69
CA LYS A 667 -38.21 -1.78 -49.84
C LYS A 667 -37.23 -2.94 -49.70
N ASP A 668 -37.55 -3.89 -48.84
CA ASP A 668 -36.85 -5.17 -48.73
C ASP A 668 -37.72 -6.33 -49.19
N ASN A 669 -37.08 -7.42 -49.61
CA ASN A 669 -37.74 -8.71 -49.85
C ASN A 669 -37.54 -9.69 -48.68
N GLY A 670 -37.38 -9.18 -47.46
CA GLY A 670 -37.07 -9.95 -46.24
C GLY A 670 -38.27 -10.72 -45.68
N THR A 671 -38.28 -10.94 -44.37
CA THR A 671 -39.30 -11.75 -43.69
C THR A 671 -40.70 -11.10 -43.64
N GLY A 672 -40.79 -9.79 -43.90
CA GLY A 672 -42.01 -9.01 -43.69
C GLY A 672 -42.46 -8.93 -42.23
N ILE A 673 -43.54 -8.18 -41.98
CA ILE A 673 -44.09 -7.87 -40.65
C ILE A 673 -45.57 -8.23 -40.64
N SER A 674 -46.02 -8.99 -39.63
CA SER A 674 -47.44 -9.30 -39.42
C SER A 674 -48.24 -8.06 -38.98
N ASP A 675 -49.55 -8.02 -39.26
CA ASP A 675 -50.39 -6.86 -38.91
C ASP A 675 -50.43 -6.57 -37.41
N VAL A 676 -50.36 -7.60 -36.56
CA VAL A 676 -50.30 -7.46 -35.09
C VAL A 676 -49.03 -6.74 -34.65
N VAL A 677 -47.90 -7.03 -35.31
CA VAL A 677 -46.60 -6.43 -35.02
C VAL A 677 -46.53 -5.02 -35.61
N LYS A 678 -47.08 -4.81 -36.82
CA LYS A 678 -47.12 -3.52 -37.54
C LYS A 678 -47.72 -2.40 -36.69
N ALA A 679 -48.74 -2.68 -35.88
CA ALA A 679 -49.35 -1.71 -34.96
C ALA A 679 -48.43 -1.26 -33.80
N LYS A 680 -47.34 -1.98 -33.54
CA LYS A 680 -46.44 -1.75 -32.39
C LYS A 680 -45.03 -1.32 -32.78
N ILE A 681 -44.64 -1.39 -34.05
CA ILE A 681 -43.23 -1.19 -34.47
C ILE A 681 -42.68 0.21 -34.19
N PHE A 682 -43.55 1.22 -34.07
CA PHE A 682 -43.15 2.58 -33.71
C PHE A 682 -43.21 2.86 -32.20
N GLN A 683 -43.63 1.89 -31.38
CA GLN A 683 -43.61 2.02 -29.93
C GLN A 683 -42.17 1.92 -29.42
N PRO A 684 -41.72 2.81 -28.52
CA PRO A 684 -40.40 2.72 -27.93
C PRO A 684 -40.18 1.37 -27.23
N PHE A 685 -38.96 0.84 -27.32
CA PHE A 685 -38.50 -0.44 -26.75
C PHE A 685 -39.13 -1.70 -27.35
N PHE A 686 -40.00 -1.57 -28.36
CA PHE A 686 -40.55 -2.73 -29.04
C PHE A 686 -39.55 -3.29 -30.06
N THR A 687 -39.24 -4.58 -29.97
CA THR A 687 -38.40 -5.28 -30.96
C THR A 687 -38.80 -6.74 -31.10
N THR A 688 -38.67 -7.29 -32.30
CA THR A 688 -38.87 -8.71 -32.61
C THR A 688 -37.55 -9.46 -32.78
N LYS A 689 -36.40 -8.76 -32.67
CA LYS A 689 -35.08 -9.37 -32.75
C LYS A 689 -34.77 -10.16 -31.46
N PRO A 690 -33.90 -11.18 -31.50
CA PRO A 690 -33.45 -11.88 -30.32
C PRO A 690 -32.90 -10.94 -29.24
N THR A 691 -32.93 -11.43 -28.00
CA THR A 691 -32.36 -10.75 -26.83
C THR A 691 -30.93 -10.28 -27.13
N GLY A 692 -30.68 -8.97 -27.05
CA GLY A 692 -29.34 -8.39 -27.28
C GLY A 692 -29.07 -7.83 -28.67
N GLU A 693 -29.92 -8.10 -29.67
CA GLU A 693 -29.71 -7.64 -31.05
C GLU A 693 -30.56 -6.42 -31.44
N GLY A 694 -31.52 -6.03 -30.59
CA GLY A 694 -32.42 -4.90 -30.83
C GLY A 694 -32.66 -4.07 -29.58
N THR A 695 -32.45 -2.76 -29.70
CA THR A 695 -32.78 -1.78 -28.64
C THR A 695 -34.27 -1.42 -28.62
N GLY A 696 -34.97 -1.63 -29.75
CA GLY A 696 -36.36 -1.24 -29.94
C GLY A 696 -36.60 0.28 -30.00
N LEU A 697 -35.54 1.08 -30.16
CA LEU A 697 -35.64 2.55 -30.18
C LEU A 697 -35.45 3.16 -31.58
N GLY A 698 -34.91 2.40 -32.54
CA GLY A 698 -34.56 2.93 -33.86
C GLY A 698 -35.76 3.44 -34.66
N LEU A 699 -36.83 2.64 -34.77
CA LEU A 699 -38.03 3.02 -35.55
C LEU A 699 -38.86 4.11 -34.87
N SER A 700 -38.97 4.09 -33.53
CA SER A 700 -39.67 5.15 -32.79
C SER A 700 -38.95 6.50 -32.93
N LEU A 701 -37.61 6.48 -32.88
CA LEU A 701 -36.79 7.67 -33.14
C LEU A 701 -36.94 8.14 -34.58
N SER A 702 -36.89 7.22 -35.56
CA SER A 702 -37.08 7.57 -36.96
C SER A 702 -38.43 8.23 -37.20
N TYR A 703 -39.50 7.73 -36.57
CA TYR A 703 -40.82 8.31 -36.63
C TYR A 703 -40.86 9.74 -36.07
N ASP A 704 -40.23 9.97 -34.92
CA ASP A 704 -40.17 11.30 -34.30
C ASP A 704 -39.35 12.30 -35.14
N ILE A 705 -38.21 11.89 -35.69
CA ILE A 705 -37.38 12.76 -36.56
C ILE A 705 -38.17 13.22 -37.79
N ILE A 706 -38.90 12.30 -38.44
CA ILE A 706 -39.68 12.63 -39.65
C ILE A 706 -40.90 13.46 -39.29
N THR A 707 -41.76 12.97 -38.38
CA THR A 707 -43.06 13.60 -38.10
C THR A 707 -42.96 14.88 -37.29
N LYS A 708 -42.06 14.95 -36.30
CA LYS A 708 -41.90 16.11 -35.42
C LYS A 708 -40.76 17.03 -35.82
N GLY A 709 -39.63 16.48 -36.30
CA GLY A 709 -38.46 17.26 -36.69
C GLY A 709 -38.59 17.91 -38.08
N HIS A 710 -39.22 17.21 -39.02
CA HIS A 710 -39.30 17.63 -40.41
C HIS A 710 -40.74 17.84 -40.93
N SER A 711 -41.74 17.71 -40.06
CA SER A 711 -43.16 17.82 -40.43
C SER A 711 -43.55 16.90 -41.60
N GLY A 712 -42.86 15.77 -41.71
CA GLY A 712 -43.07 14.75 -42.74
C GLY A 712 -43.98 13.61 -42.28
N MET A 713 -44.05 12.56 -43.09
CA MET A 713 -44.78 11.33 -42.79
C MET A 713 -43.90 10.11 -42.95
N LEU A 714 -43.95 9.17 -42.01
CA LEU A 714 -43.29 7.87 -42.11
C LEU A 714 -44.36 6.76 -42.08
N THR A 715 -44.53 6.05 -43.18
CA THR A 715 -45.49 4.94 -43.31
C THR A 715 -44.79 3.63 -43.61
N VAL A 716 -45.52 2.52 -43.43
CA VAL A 716 -45.02 1.17 -43.60
C VAL A 716 -46.07 0.28 -44.25
N GLU A 717 -45.70 -0.37 -45.33
CA GLU A 717 -46.46 -1.42 -45.98
C GLU A 717 -45.67 -2.73 -45.84
N SER A 718 -46.33 -3.81 -45.43
CA SER A 718 -45.63 -5.07 -45.22
C SER A 718 -46.57 -6.25 -45.28
N THR A 719 -46.11 -7.32 -45.92
CA THR A 719 -46.78 -8.61 -45.99
C THR A 719 -45.83 -9.66 -45.43
N SER A 720 -46.30 -10.43 -44.44
CA SER A 720 -45.49 -11.47 -43.81
C SER A 720 -45.06 -12.51 -44.83
N GLY A 721 -43.76 -12.81 -44.89
CA GLY A 721 -43.15 -13.74 -45.84
C GLY A 721 -42.83 -13.15 -47.22
N GLU A 722 -43.19 -11.90 -47.50
CA GLU A 722 -42.90 -11.25 -48.80
C GLU A 722 -41.87 -10.13 -48.68
N GLY A 723 -42.03 -9.22 -47.71
CA GLY A 723 -41.13 -8.08 -47.52
C GLY A 723 -41.78 -6.88 -46.83
N THR A 724 -41.03 -5.78 -46.72
CA THR A 724 -41.47 -4.52 -46.09
C THR A 724 -41.07 -3.34 -46.97
N GLU A 725 -41.94 -2.34 -47.10
CA GLU A 725 -41.66 -1.05 -47.70
C GLU A 725 -41.93 0.05 -46.66
N PHE A 726 -40.91 0.84 -46.35
CA PHE A 726 -41.04 2.08 -45.57
C PHE A 726 -41.03 3.28 -46.52
N SER A 727 -41.97 4.20 -46.34
CA SER A 727 -42.06 5.43 -47.14
C SER A 727 -41.89 6.65 -46.25
N ILE A 728 -40.90 7.48 -46.55
CA ILE A 728 -40.62 8.75 -45.90
C ILE A 728 -41.08 9.86 -46.83
N GLN A 729 -42.04 10.67 -46.40
CA GLN A 729 -42.51 11.86 -47.12
C GLN A 729 -42.02 13.12 -46.39
N LEU A 730 -41.39 14.04 -47.13
CA LEU A 730 -40.85 15.29 -46.60
C LEU A 730 -41.43 16.48 -47.39
N PRO A 731 -42.00 17.50 -46.74
CA PRO A 731 -42.58 18.64 -47.44
C PRO A 731 -41.50 19.58 -47.99
N TYR A 732 -41.79 20.24 -49.11
CA TYR A 732 -41.03 21.44 -49.50
C TYR A 732 -41.46 22.58 -48.58
N ILE A 733 -40.59 22.96 -47.63
CA ILE A 733 -40.81 24.15 -46.82
C ILE A 733 -40.37 25.35 -47.66
N TYR A 734 -41.34 26.19 -48.06
CA TYR A 734 -41.07 27.48 -48.71
C TYR A 734 -40.69 28.55 -47.69
#